data_AF-A0A496MSA9-F1
#
_entry.id   AF-A0A496MSA9-F1
#
_cell.length_a   1.000
_cell.length_b   1.000
_cell.length_c   1.000
_cell.angle_alpha   90.00
_cell.angle_beta   90.00
_cell.angle_gamma   90.00
#
_symmetry.space_group_name_H-M   'P 1'
#
loop_
_entity.id
_entity.type
_entity.pdbx_description
1 polymer ?
#
loop_
_entity_poly.entity_id
_entity_poly.type
_entity_poly.pdbx_seq_one_letter_code
_entity_poly.pdbx_strand_id
1 'polypeptide(L)'
;MLNVYLRFSLELTHMHHESLYEHVSFDFPGFVIQVYYLHATNFALAHNKIPLVHYVEVTIDASTPALLAVLKDKNTINISAKYNGHDLFAPLTAPIPRLEKLTSKTLVNDVSAQTRINPTLLQYHDESTFGDLTISVTVGGQTRTKTAKLRILAPNEWFNAPAYYQSLAAFVQPNSEVIEPLKRDTAEILGAATGSTALNGYQAGSERALEIAAAAFQALQDRNLIYSEPPASFEHTGQRVRTSTQVLHNRNGTCIDLAITYAALLEQVGLHPVIVIIHGHALAGLLASKKPLAHPVIYNSVTIRNYIQSGELVPIETVLMTTPNATFRDAVMEAKNTLQQHPGLGLVSVHDARLDGMRPLPNPTAGTGEFPAYPATGTMRKVPSSLSDEFALPTDLQSDNMNVSAIRIAGGMTSTLPRTLANMESHNPPTGSIPAGPGRRQARPQNVPARIAAWQRELLDLSLRNRLLNMRASREVLPLQLRPGMLSELDDIIHQGQPLTVFAHNDVTENRRLQGIQSVKELSADYLLTALTDMSRVYADITQQQYKSYFNNLRRTVRTLKEETGSANLYLTLGGLVYERNDRVVEAPLFLIPITLLATRGNDHVHIKVDSTHEASPNYCLVEWLKQAHNLDIPALSTPRFDESGLDISYTVAEISRQLLAANLPFTVTETANIIIAKFSTYGMWKDIHSHWAEFLSSPIFRHIA
;
A
#
# COMPACT_ATOMS: atom_id res chain seq x y z
N MET A 1 42.17 1.55 -7.64
CA MET A 1 41.01 0.62 -7.59
C MET A 1 39.95 1.02 -6.55
N LEU A 2 40.32 1.46 -5.34
CA LEU A 2 39.35 1.91 -4.31
C LEU A 2 38.62 3.23 -4.64
N ASN A 3 39.23 4.13 -5.42
CA ASN A 3 38.65 5.43 -5.81
C ASN A 3 37.65 5.37 -6.99
N VAL A 4 37.56 4.24 -7.71
CA VAL A 4 36.57 4.05 -8.79
C VAL A 4 35.25 3.52 -8.23
N TYR A 5 35.30 2.69 -7.19
CA TYR A 5 34.11 2.17 -6.49
C TYR A 5 33.38 3.23 -5.66
N LEU A 6 34.10 4.19 -5.08
CA LEU A 6 33.50 5.31 -4.34
C LEU A 6 32.84 6.35 -5.26
N ARG A 7 33.31 6.53 -6.50
CA ARG A 7 32.60 7.35 -7.50
C ARG A 7 31.31 6.67 -7.98
N PHE A 8 31.33 5.36 -8.24
CA PHE A 8 30.12 4.61 -8.63
C PHE A 8 29.06 4.54 -7.51
N SER A 9 29.47 4.45 -6.24
CA SER A 9 28.51 4.36 -5.11
C SER A 9 27.88 5.71 -4.75
N LEU A 10 28.61 6.82 -4.96
CA LEU A 10 28.05 8.18 -4.87
C LEU A 10 27.21 8.55 -6.10
N GLU A 11 27.53 8.02 -7.28
CA GLU A 11 26.70 8.12 -8.48
C GLU A 11 25.40 7.32 -8.37
N LEU A 12 25.31 6.26 -7.56
CA LEU A 12 24.05 5.53 -7.31
C LEU A 12 23.13 6.19 -6.27
N THR A 13 23.67 6.99 -5.36
CA THR A 13 22.88 7.82 -4.42
C THR A 13 22.51 9.19 -5.01
N HIS A 14 23.21 9.59 -6.08
CA HIS A 14 22.93 10.74 -6.92
C HIS A 14 22.72 10.33 -8.38
N MET A 15 22.13 9.16 -8.64
CA MET A 15 21.53 8.89 -9.94
C MET A 15 20.30 9.78 -9.97
N HIS A 16 20.58 11.03 -10.33
CA HIS A 16 19.65 11.99 -10.83
C HIS A 16 18.57 11.20 -11.57
N HIS A 17 17.31 11.49 -11.24
CA HIS A 17 16.33 11.57 -12.30
C HIS A 17 17.04 12.26 -13.49
N GLU A 18 17.52 11.50 -14.48
CA GLU A 18 17.31 11.93 -15.86
C GLU A 18 15.87 12.40 -15.84
N SER A 19 15.68 13.70 -16.04
CA SER A 19 14.43 14.31 -15.66
C SER A 19 13.33 13.49 -16.33
N LEU A 20 12.47 12.85 -15.52
CA LEU A 20 11.33 12.05 -15.99
C LEU A 20 10.62 12.74 -17.15
N TYR A 21 10.68 14.06 -17.08
CA TYR A 21 10.14 15.06 -17.95
C TYR A 21 11.24 15.77 -18.71
N GLU A 22 11.05 15.95 -20.01
CA GLU A 22 11.70 17.07 -20.69
C GLU A 22 10.99 18.37 -20.30
N HIS A 23 11.61 19.51 -20.59
CA HIS A 23 10.95 20.78 -20.35
C HIS A 23 11.15 21.79 -21.49
N VAL A 24 10.13 22.60 -21.72
CA VAL A 24 10.21 23.79 -22.58
C VAL A 24 10.25 25.02 -21.70
N SER A 25 11.31 25.83 -21.84
CA SER A 25 11.47 27.10 -21.11
C SER A 25 10.99 28.30 -21.93
N PHE A 26 10.34 29.28 -21.28
CA PHE A 26 10.01 30.58 -21.82
C PHE A 26 10.57 31.66 -20.90
N ASP A 27 11.64 32.32 -21.34
CA ASP A 27 12.37 33.31 -20.54
C ASP A 27 11.80 34.71 -20.76
N PHE A 28 11.25 35.33 -19.72
CA PHE A 28 10.76 36.70 -19.73
C PHE A 28 11.65 37.58 -18.85
N PRO A 29 11.62 38.91 -19.02
CA PRO A 29 12.30 39.79 -18.08
C PRO A 29 11.70 39.60 -16.67
N GLY A 30 12.53 39.18 -15.71
CA GLY A 30 12.16 39.00 -14.30
C GLY A 30 11.51 37.66 -13.92
N PHE A 31 11.23 36.77 -14.87
CA PHE A 31 10.68 35.43 -14.57
C PHE A 31 10.84 34.44 -15.74
N VAL A 32 10.78 33.15 -15.44
CA VAL A 32 10.86 32.05 -16.40
C VAL A 32 9.67 31.13 -16.22
N ILE A 33 9.07 30.68 -17.32
CA ILE A 33 8.00 29.67 -17.32
C ILE A 33 8.53 28.39 -17.93
N GLN A 34 8.53 27.30 -17.16
CA GLN A 34 8.95 25.97 -17.62
C GLN A 34 7.76 25.02 -17.65
N VAL A 35 7.60 24.29 -18.75
CA VAL A 35 6.55 23.28 -18.91
C VAL A 35 7.20 21.92 -18.96
N TYR A 36 6.87 21.04 -18.00
CA TYR A 36 7.45 19.71 -17.87
C TYR A 36 6.52 18.65 -18.47
N TYR A 37 7.02 17.86 -19.43
CA TYR A 37 6.25 16.91 -20.21
C TYR A 37 7.00 15.59 -20.46
N LEU A 38 6.26 14.51 -20.76
CA LEU A 38 6.86 13.26 -21.21
C LEU A 38 7.34 13.38 -22.65
N HIS A 39 8.63 13.14 -22.88
CA HIS A 39 9.20 13.15 -24.23
C HIS A 39 8.82 11.91 -25.06
N ALA A 40 8.28 10.87 -24.41
CA ALA A 40 7.74 9.67 -25.03
C ALA A 40 6.43 9.24 -24.37
N THR A 41 5.50 8.69 -25.16
CA THR A 41 4.25 8.10 -24.66
C THR A 41 3.85 6.89 -25.50
N ASN A 42 2.98 6.04 -24.95
CA ASN A 42 2.50 4.82 -25.60
C ASN A 42 1.06 4.48 -25.16
N PHE A 43 0.52 3.41 -25.71
CA PHE A 43 -0.81 2.92 -25.36
C PHE A 43 -0.94 2.55 -23.87
N ALA A 44 0.06 1.91 -23.27
CA ALA A 44 0.04 1.50 -21.86
C ALA A 44 -0.06 2.68 -20.90
N LEU A 45 0.68 3.77 -21.14
CA LEU A 45 0.66 4.98 -20.33
C LEU A 45 -0.67 5.72 -20.50
N ALA A 46 -1.16 5.88 -21.73
CA ALA A 46 -2.46 6.51 -21.99
C ALA A 46 -3.62 5.70 -21.38
N HIS A 47 -3.60 4.37 -21.50
CA HIS A 47 -4.59 3.47 -20.91
C HIS A 47 -4.64 3.62 -19.38
N ASN A 48 -3.47 3.75 -18.75
CA ASN A 48 -3.30 3.95 -17.31
C ASN A 48 -3.36 5.42 -16.86
N LYS A 49 -3.92 6.31 -17.71
CA LYS A 49 -4.23 7.71 -17.40
C LYS A 49 -3.02 8.57 -17.02
N ILE A 50 -1.84 8.22 -17.54
CA ILE A 50 -0.65 9.05 -17.42
C ILE A 50 -0.81 10.27 -18.35
N PRO A 51 -0.72 11.51 -17.81
CA PRO A 51 -0.77 12.75 -18.56
C PRO A 51 0.47 12.95 -19.43
N LEU A 52 0.34 13.73 -20.50
CA LEU A 52 1.51 14.14 -21.29
C LEU A 52 2.29 15.28 -20.61
N VAL A 53 1.59 16.28 -20.05
CA VAL A 53 2.20 17.43 -19.39
C VAL A 53 1.90 17.37 -17.90
N HIS A 54 2.93 17.32 -17.07
CA HIS A 54 2.76 17.05 -15.65
C HIS A 54 2.50 18.33 -14.85
N TYR A 55 3.39 19.30 -15.00
CA TYR A 55 3.27 20.57 -14.29
C TYR A 55 3.91 21.71 -15.09
N VAL A 56 3.45 22.90 -14.80
CA VAL A 56 4.03 24.15 -15.26
C VAL A 56 4.63 24.83 -14.06
N GLU A 57 5.85 25.30 -14.19
CA GLU A 57 6.58 26.00 -13.15
C GLU A 57 6.86 27.43 -13.57
N VAL A 58 6.62 28.36 -12.65
CA VAL A 58 6.99 29.76 -12.81
C VAL A 58 8.06 30.08 -11.77
N THR A 59 9.23 30.47 -12.25
CA THR A 59 10.35 30.89 -11.42
C THR A 59 10.53 32.40 -11.54
N ILE A 60 10.52 33.11 -10.42
CA ILE A 60 10.63 34.57 -10.37
C ILE A 60 12.04 34.97 -9.93
N ASP A 61 12.62 35.92 -10.66
CA ASP A 61 13.81 36.62 -10.21
C ASP A 61 13.43 37.67 -9.17
N ALA A 62 13.91 37.48 -7.94
CA ALA A 62 13.60 38.32 -6.78
C ALA A 62 14.05 39.80 -6.95
N SER A 63 14.84 40.12 -7.97
CA SER A 63 15.40 41.46 -8.22
C SER A 63 14.50 42.41 -9.02
N THR A 64 13.34 41.98 -9.54
CA THR A 64 12.49 42.81 -10.45
C THR A 64 10.99 42.97 -10.08
N PRO A 65 10.60 43.38 -8.85
CA PRO A 65 9.18 43.50 -8.46
C PRO A 65 8.36 44.50 -9.29
N ALA A 66 8.96 45.60 -9.74
CA ALA A 66 8.26 46.67 -10.46
C ALA A 66 7.77 46.25 -11.85
N LEU A 67 8.49 45.33 -12.51
CA LEU A 67 8.16 44.86 -13.86
C LEU A 67 6.97 43.90 -13.85
N LEU A 68 6.84 43.08 -12.79
CA LEU A 68 5.74 42.13 -12.60
C LEU A 68 4.42 42.83 -12.32
N ALA A 69 4.44 43.97 -11.60
CA ALA A 69 3.26 44.74 -11.25
C ALA A 69 2.54 45.40 -12.46
N VAL A 70 3.20 45.48 -13.63
CA VAL A 70 2.61 45.99 -14.88
C VAL A 70 1.93 44.87 -15.67
N LEU A 71 2.28 43.60 -15.42
CA LEU A 71 1.74 42.41 -16.09
C LEU A 71 0.43 41.91 -15.45
N LYS A 72 -0.47 42.84 -15.11
CA LYS A 72 -1.79 42.54 -14.49
C LYS A 72 -2.79 41.90 -15.46
N ASP A 73 -2.42 41.77 -16.72
CA ASP A 73 -3.25 41.19 -17.78
C ASP A 73 -3.58 39.72 -17.51
N LYS A 74 -4.59 39.21 -18.21
CA LYS A 74 -4.97 37.79 -18.20
C LYS A 74 -3.87 36.96 -18.89
N ASN A 75 -2.80 36.67 -18.15
CA ASN A 75 -1.71 35.82 -18.62
C ASN A 75 -2.21 34.38 -18.74
N THR A 76 -1.93 33.73 -19.86
CA THR A 76 -2.42 32.37 -20.15
C THR A 76 -1.33 31.51 -20.76
N ILE A 77 -1.41 30.21 -20.49
CA ILE A 77 -0.66 29.19 -21.21
C ILE A 77 -1.64 28.33 -22.01
N ASN A 78 -1.33 28.14 -23.28
CA ASN A 78 -2.05 27.26 -24.19
C ASN A 78 -1.18 26.05 -24.51
N ILE A 79 -1.73 24.85 -24.37
CA ILE A 79 -1.03 23.59 -24.56
C ILE A 79 -1.88 22.72 -25.48
N SER A 80 -1.29 22.26 -26.57
CA SER A 80 -1.93 21.32 -27.50
C SER A 80 -0.91 20.30 -27.97
N ALA A 81 -1.28 19.03 -28.09
CA ALA A 81 -0.43 18.02 -28.69
C ALA A 81 -1.16 17.31 -29.82
N LYS A 82 -0.48 17.13 -30.96
CA LYS A 82 -1.06 16.52 -32.15
C LYS A 82 -0.25 15.32 -32.62
N TYR A 83 -0.96 14.33 -33.12
CA TYR A 83 -0.41 13.15 -33.77
C TYR A 83 -1.34 12.73 -34.92
N ASN A 84 -0.78 12.50 -36.11
CA ASN A 84 -1.55 12.18 -37.33
C ASN A 84 -2.72 13.13 -37.61
N GLY A 85 -2.55 14.43 -37.33
CA GLY A 85 -3.59 15.45 -37.52
C GLY A 85 -4.69 15.46 -36.44
N HIS A 86 -4.67 14.53 -35.49
CA HIS A 86 -5.59 14.48 -34.36
C HIS A 86 -4.97 15.08 -33.09
N ASP A 87 -5.79 15.76 -32.30
CA ASP A 87 -5.39 16.22 -30.97
C ASP A 87 -5.31 15.02 -30.00
N LEU A 88 -4.18 14.85 -29.33
CA LEU A 88 -3.97 13.78 -28.34
C LEU A 88 -4.83 13.98 -27.08
N PHE A 89 -5.13 15.24 -26.76
CA PHE A 89 -6.06 15.69 -25.73
C PHE A 89 -6.68 17.02 -26.17
N ALA A 90 -7.82 17.40 -25.59
CA ALA A 90 -8.47 18.67 -25.91
C ALA A 90 -7.52 19.85 -25.64
N PRO A 91 -7.28 20.76 -26.62
CA PRO A 91 -6.40 21.91 -26.42
C PRO A 91 -6.73 22.66 -25.13
N LEU A 92 -5.71 22.86 -24.31
CA LEU A 92 -5.83 23.37 -22.95
C LEU A 92 -5.42 24.84 -22.92
N THR A 93 -6.26 25.69 -22.31
CA THR A 93 -5.89 27.05 -21.92
C THR A 93 -5.95 27.16 -20.39
N ALA A 94 -4.81 27.35 -19.74
CA ALA A 94 -4.73 27.54 -18.29
C ALA A 94 -4.29 28.97 -17.94
N PRO A 95 -4.90 29.61 -16.92
CA PRO A 95 -4.46 30.91 -16.46
C PRO A 95 -3.12 30.80 -15.72
N ILE A 96 -2.21 31.73 -15.96
CA ILE A 96 -0.99 31.87 -15.16
C ILE A 96 -1.34 32.70 -13.92
N PRO A 97 -1.02 32.24 -12.69
CA PRO A 97 -1.26 33.01 -11.48
C PRO A 97 -0.64 34.42 -11.55
N ARG A 98 -1.23 35.36 -10.81
CA ARG A 98 -0.73 36.75 -10.75
C ARG A 98 0.74 36.76 -10.33
N LEU A 99 1.62 37.13 -11.25
CA LEU A 99 3.08 37.01 -11.11
C LEU A 99 3.58 37.82 -9.90
N GLU A 100 2.98 38.97 -9.62
CA GLU A 100 3.33 39.82 -8.47
C GLU A 100 3.02 39.17 -7.10
N LYS A 101 2.26 38.08 -7.08
CA LYS A 101 1.91 37.32 -5.87
C LYS A 101 2.73 36.05 -5.68
N LEU A 102 3.53 35.66 -6.67
CA LEU A 102 4.26 34.40 -6.63
C LEU A 102 5.59 34.57 -5.89
N THR A 103 6.01 33.50 -5.22
CA THR A 103 7.35 33.39 -4.62
C THR A 103 8.36 32.91 -5.66
N SER A 104 9.64 32.83 -5.29
CA SER A 104 10.76 32.49 -6.18
C SER A 104 10.53 31.30 -7.11
N LYS A 105 9.85 30.24 -6.65
CA LYS A 105 9.43 29.10 -7.49
C LYS A 105 8.02 28.70 -7.14
N THR A 106 7.12 28.71 -8.13
CA THR A 106 5.70 28.38 -7.95
C THR A 106 5.23 27.41 -9.02
N LEU A 107 4.60 26.32 -8.60
CA LEU A 107 3.91 25.41 -9.51
C LEU A 107 2.55 26.00 -9.89
N VAL A 108 2.24 26.00 -11.19
CA VAL A 108 0.94 26.38 -11.73
C VAL A 108 0.09 25.12 -11.80
N ASN A 109 -0.97 25.10 -10.99
CA ASN A 109 -1.77 23.91 -10.76
C ASN A 109 -2.70 23.56 -11.94
N ASP A 110 -2.97 22.25 -12.04
CA ASP A 110 -4.04 21.53 -12.76
C ASP A 110 -4.01 21.45 -14.30
N VAL A 111 -2.82 21.32 -14.89
CA VAL A 111 -2.68 20.93 -16.30
C VAL A 111 -2.62 19.41 -16.50
N SER A 112 -2.18 18.65 -15.50
CA SER A 112 -1.96 17.20 -15.58
C SER A 112 -3.21 16.45 -16.04
N ALA A 113 -4.32 16.55 -15.28
CA ALA A 113 -5.52 15.77 -15.58
C ALA A 113 -6.09 16.06 -16.98
N GLN A 114 -5.94 17.28 -17.47
CA GLN A 114 -6.46 17.76 -18.76
C GLN A 114 -5.57 17.35 -19.95
N THR A 115 -4.31 16.98 -19.70
CA THR A 115 -3.39 16.51 -20.75
C THR A 115 -3.25 14.99 -20.81
N ARG A 116 -4.21 14.26 -20.22
CA ARG A 116 -4.34 12.81 -20.38
C ARG A 116 -4.72 12.48 -21.81
N ILE A 117 -3.92 11.62 -22.43
CA ILE A 117 -4.10 11.22 -23.83
C ILE A 117 -5.32 10.29 -23.96
N ASN A 118 -6.11 10.47 -25.03
CA ASN A 118 -7.12 9.48 -25.40
C ASN A 118 -6.43 8.19 -25.91
N PRO A 119 -6.52 7.05 -25.19
CA PRO A 119 -5.78 5.84 -25.53
C PRO A 119 -6.15 5.25 -26.90
N THR A 120 -7.35 5.49 -27.42
CA THR A 120 -7.75 4.97 -28.73
C THR A 120 -6.91 5.52 -29.88
N LEU A 121 -6.30 6.69 -29.71
CA LEU A 121 -5.42 7.31 -30.70
C LEU A 121 -4.07 6.61 -30.82
N LEU A 122 -3.67 5.87 -29.78
CA LEU A 122 -2.37 5.20 -29.69
C LEU A 122 -2.48 3.68 -29.81
N GLN A 123 -3.66 3.17 -30.17
CA GLN A 123 -3.92 1.73 -30.19
C GLN A 123 -3.47 1.06 -31.49
N TYR A 124 -3.42 1.81 -32.60
CA TYR A 124 -3.25 1.25 -33.95
C TYR A 124 -2.16 1.96 -34.74
N HIS A 125 -0.92 1.54 -34.53
CA HIS A 125 0.24 1.91 -35.36
C HIS A 125 1.36 0.88 -35.17
N ASP A 126 2.10 0.60 -36.24
CA ASP A 126 3.06 -0.50 -36.23
C ASP A 126 4.44 -0.08 -35.70
N GLU A 127 4.86 1.14 -36.01
CA GLU A 127 6.21 1.65 -35.77
C GLU A 127 6.21 2.89 -34.87
N SER A 128 7.28 3.06 -34.08
CA SER A 128 7.46 4.29 -33.31
C SER A 128 7.57 5.48 -34.26
N THR A 129 6.91 6.59 -33.91
CA THR A 129 6.84 7.78 -34.75
C THR A 129 6.84 9.04 -33.88
N PHE A 130 6.57 10.20 -34.47
CA PHE A 130 6.60 11.48 -33.79
C PHE A 130 5.28 12.23 -33.91
N GLY A 131 4.83 12.79 -32.80
CA GLY A 131 3.85 13.86 -32.72
C GLY A 131 4.53 15.19 -32.38
N ASP A 132 3.73 16.23 -32.25
CA ASP A 132 4.16 17.58 -31.90
C ASP A 132 3.42 18.05 -30.65
N LEU A 133 4.15 18.50 -29.64
CA LEU A 133 3.63 19.23 -28.48
C LEU A 133 3.87 20.72 -28.70
N THR A 134 2.81 21.48 -28.92
CA THR A 134 2.85 22.93 -29.08
C THR A 134 2.40 23.63 -27.81
N ILE A 135 3.25 24.53 -27.33
CA ILE A 135 3.01 25.34 -26.13
C ILE A 135 3.08 26.81 -26.53
N SER A 136 2.05 27.58 -26.21
CA SER A 136 2.01 29.02 -26.42
C SER A 136 1.74 29.76 -25.11
N VAL A 137 2.65 30.64 -24.72
CA VAL A 137 2.55 31.44 -23.50
C VAL A 137 2.23 32.88 -23.87
N THR A 138 1.13 33.42 -23.34
CA THR A 138 0.70 34.80 -23.54
C THR A 138 0.85 35.58 -22.24
N VAL A 139 1.72 36.60 -22.23
CA VAL A 139 1.96 37.48 -21.08
C VAL A 139 1.98 38.93 -21.56
N GLY A 140 1.24 39.82 -20.90
CA GLY A 140 1.18 41.25 -21.25
C GLY A 140 0.77 41.50 -22.71
N GLY A 141 -0.14 40.68 -23.25
CA GLY A 141 -0.57 40.71 -24.65
C GLY A 141 0.41 40.13 -25.68
N GLN A 142 1.63 39.78 -25.29
CA GLN A 142 2.60 39.13 -26.18
C GLN A 142 2.52 37.61 -26.06
N THR A 143 2.45 36.92 -27.21
CA THR A 143 2.42 35.46 -27.27
C THR A 143 3.74 34.92 -27.81
N ARG A 144 4.31 33.93 -27.12
CA ARG A 144 5.48 33.16 -27.55
C ARG A 144 5.10 31.70 -27.69
N THR A 145 5.48 31.08 -28.80
CA THR A 145 5.13 29.67 -29.09
C THR A 145 6.40 28.85 -29.29
N LYS A 146 6.42 27.64 -28.73
CA LYS A 146 7.46 26.63 -28.95
C LYS A 146 6.79 25.29 -29.23
N THR A 147 7.43 24.48 -30.08
CA THR A 147 7.00 23.13 -30.41
C THR A 147 8.11 22.15 -30.05
N ALA A 148 7.78 21.13 -29.29
CA ALA A 148 8.64 20.01 -28.96
C ALA A 148 8.20 18.75 -29.71
N LYS A 149 9.16 17.91 -30.11
CA LYS A 149 8.86 16.61 -30.70
C LYS A 149 8.49 15.62 -29.61
N LEU A 150 7.38 14.92 -29.80
CA LEU A 150 6.90 13.88 -28.91
C LEU A 150 7.10 12.52 -29.57
N ARG A 151 7.84 11.61 -28.92
CA ARG A 151 7.95 10.23 -29.41
C ARG A 151 6.67 9.45 -29.08
N ILE A 152 6.01 8.92 -30.10
CA ILE A 152 4.86 8.04 -29.99
C ILE A 152 5.35 6.61 -30.21
N LEU A 153 5.51 5.85 -29.13
CA LEU A 153 5.99 4.46 -29.19
C LEU A 153 4.90 3.53 -29.71
N ALA A 154 5.29 2.40 -30.32
CA ALA A 154 4.32 1.41 -30.77
C ALA A 154 3.40 0.95 -29.60
N PRO A 155 2.16 0.50 -29.85
CA PRO A 155 1.21 0.15 -28.80
C PRO A 155 1.75 -0.91 -27.83
N ASN A 156 2.60 -1.80 -28.35
CA ASN A 156 3.23 -2.88 -27.61
C ASN A 156 4.68 -2.58 -27.18
N GLU A 157 5.15 -1.34 -27.30
CA GLU A 157 6.52 -0.96 -26.94
C GLU A 157 6.57 -0.42 -25.51
N TRP A 158 7.38 -1.06 -24.66
CA TRP A 158 7.63 -0.62 -23.30
C TRP A 158 8.87 0.26 -23.23
N PHE A 159 8.79 1.34 -22.45
CA PHE A 159 9.88 2.30 -22.29
C PHE A 159 10.78 1.94 -21.09
N ASN A 160 12.04 1.63 -21.36
CA ASN A 160 13.00 1.20 -20.34
C ASN A 160 13.59 2.41 -19.57
N ALA A 161 12.83 2.95 -18.63
CA ALA A 161 13.33 3.95 -17.69
C ALA A 161 12.74 3.71 -16.29
N PRO A 162 13.50 3.94 -15.19
CA PRO A 162 13.08 3.59 -13.84
C PRO A 162 11.69 4.07 -13.44
N ALA A 163 11.33 5.29 -13.85
CA ALA A 163 10.01 5.88 -13.66
C ALA A 163 8.84 5.05 -14.23
N TYR A 164 9.09 4.28 -15.28
CA TYR A 164 8.10 3.54 -16.04
C TYR A 164 8.16 2.04 -15.80
N TYR A 165 9.03 1.56 -14.90
CA TYR A 165 9.14 0.14 -14.60
C TYR A 165 7.80 -0.46 -14.16
N GLN A 166 7.00 0.29 -13.39
CA GLN A 166 5.67 -0.16 -12.99
C GLN A 166 4.73 -0.40 -14.20
N SER A 167 4.91 0.32 -15.32
CA SER A 167 4.08 0.15 -16.52
C SER A 167 4.27 -1.22 -17.19
N LEU A 168 5.34 -1.94 -16.86
CA LEU A 168 5.55 -3.29 -17.34
C LEU A 168 4.42 -4.24 -16.91
N ALA A 169 3.83 -4.00 -15.73
CA ALA A 169 2.67 -4.75 -15.27
C ALA A 169 1.46 -4.61 -16.21
N ALA A 170 1.33 -3.52 -16.99
CA ALA A 170 0.26 -3.39 -17.97
C ALA A 170 0.36 -4.44 -19.10
N PHE A 171 1.56 -4.91 -19.41
CA PHE A 171 1.78 -5.94 -20.45
C PHE A 171 1.49 -7.36 -19.95
N VAL A 172 1.39 -7.56 -18.64
CA VAL A 172 0.97 -8.84 -18.04
C VAL A 172 -0.54 -8.99 -18.21
N GLN A 173 -0.96 -9.95 -19.05
CA GLN A 173 -2.36 -10.13 -19.49
C GLN A 173 -2.92 -11.48 -18.98
N PRO A 174 -3.27 -11.60 -17.68
CA PRO A 174 -3.69 -12.88 -17.07
C PRO A 174 -4.97 -13.45 -17.70
N ASN A 175 -5.87 -12.57 -18.15
CA ASN A 175 -7.14 -12.94 -18.77
C ASN A 175 -7.05 -13.12 -20.30
N SER A 176 -5.85 -13.29 -20.85
CA SER A 176 -5.73 -13.66 -22.26
C SER A 176 -6.22 -15.08 -22.48
N GLU A 177 -6.97 -15.31 -23.58
CA GLU A 177 -7.61 -16.60 -23.87
C GLU A 177 -6.59 -17.75 -23.97
N VAL A 178 -5.34 -17.42 -24.32
CA VAL A 178 -4.22 -18.35 -24.43
C VAL A 178 -3.70 -18.85 -23.07
N ILE A 179 -4.03 -18.16 -21.97
CA ILE A 179 -3.60 -18.50 -20.61
C ILE A 179 -4.49 -19.57 -19.99
N GLU A 180 -5.78 -19.62 -20.34
CA GLU A 180 -6.71 -20.59 -19.74
C GLU A 180 -6.34 -22.06 -20.03
N PRO A 181 -5.91 -22.45 -21.25
CA PRO A 181 -5.36 -23.78 -21.49
C PRO A 181 -4.11 -24.07 -20.64
N LEU A 182 -3.20 -23.10 -20.49
CA LEU A 182 -1.99 -23.25 -19.67
C LEU A 182 -2.30 -23.43 -18.19
N LYS A 183 -3.34 -22.77 -17.68
CA LYS A 183 -3.84 -22.97 -16.32
C LYS A 183 -4.33 -24.40 -16.11
N ARG A 184 -5.04 -24.98 -17.09
CA ARG A 184 -5.47 -26.38 -17.03
C ARG A 184 -4.27 -27.33 -17.00
N ASP A 185 -3.31 -27.14 -17.90
CA ASP A 185 -2.09 -27.95 -17.95
C ASP A 185 -1.31 -27.85 -16.64
N THR A 186 -1.19 -26.63 -16.08
CA THR A 186 -0.60 -26.41 -14.75
C THR A 186 -1.27 -27.27 -13.68
N ALA A 187 -2.61 -27.32 -13.64
CA ALA A 187 -3.35 -28.13 -12.69
C ALA A 187 -3.12 -29.65 -12.89
N GLU A 188 -3.04 -30.11 -14.14
CA GLU A 188 -2.77 -31.52 -14.47
C GLU A 188 -1.36 -31.94 -14.06
N ILE A 189 -0.35 -31.12 -14.38
CA ILE A 189 1.05 -31.33 -13.98
C ILE A 189 1.17 -31.36 -12.45
N LEU A 190 0.53 -30.40 -11.77
CA LEU A 190 0.51 -30.32 -10.31
C LEU A 190 -0.19 -31.53 -9.68
N GLY A 191 -1.30 -32.00 -10.27
CA GLY A 191 -2.02 -33.17 -9.81
C GLY A 191 -1.23 -34.46 -9.96
N ALA A 192 -0.54 -34.63 -11.09
CA ALA A 192 0.37 -35.75 -11.32
C ALA A 192 1.53 -35.76 -10.32
N ALA A 193 1.99 -34.57 -9.93
CA ALA A 193 3.12 -34.40 -9.01
C ALA A 193 2.77 -34.56 -7.53
N THR A 194 1.64 -34.00 -7.11
CA THR A 194 1.30 -33.80 -5.68
C THR A 194 0.06 -34.56 -5.24
N GLY A 195 -0.64 -35.20 -6.19
CA GLY A 195 -1.94 -35.84 -5.96
C GLY A 195 -3.13 -34.85 -5.89
N SER A 196 -2.89 -33.54 -6.03
CA SER A 196 -3.92 -32.50 -5.97
C SER A 196 -3.80 -31.52 -7.12
N THR A 197 -4.88 -31.33 -7.87
CA THR A 197 -4.98 -30.37 -8.99
C THR A 197 -5.36 -28.95 -8.53
N ALA A 198 -5.57 -28.73 -7.22
CA ALA A 198 -6.06 -27.46 -6.70
C ALA A 198 -5.04 -26.33 -6.88
N LEU A 199 -5.41 -25.30 -7.63
CA LEU A 199 -4.67 -24.05 -7.85
C LEU A 199 -5.14 -22.99 -6.85
N ASN A 200 -4.84 -23.20 -5.57
CA ASN A 200 -5.34 -22.39 -4.45
C ASN A 200 -4.39 -21.26 -4.05
N GLY A 201 -3.45 -20.88 -4.93
CA GLY A 201 -2.43 -19.86 -4.69
C GLY A 201 -1.68 -20.12 -3.38
N TYR A 202 -1.83 -19.21 -2.43
CA TYR A 202 -1.16 -19.27 -1.11
C TYR A 202 -2.01 -19.89 0.01
N GLN A 203 -3.22 -20.40 -0.26
CA GLN A 203 -4.13 -20.88 0.80
C GLN A 203 -3.58 -22.09 1.59
N ALA A 204 -2.75 -22.91 0.95
CA ALA A 204 -2.08 -24.05 1.60
C ALA A 204 -0.61 -23.75 1.96
N GLY A 205 -0.22 -22.47 2.01
CA GLY A 205 1.12 -22.03 2.38
C GLY A 205 2.07 -21.78 1.21
N SER A 206 3.29 -21.35 1.54
CA SER A 206 4.32 -20.97 0.57
C SER A 206 4.85 -22.16 -0.24
N GLU A 207 4.95 -23.34 0.37
CA GLU A 207 5.37 -24.57 -0.32
C GLU A 207 4.44 -24.89 -1.49
N ARG A 208 3.12 -24.89 -1.25
CA ARG A 208 2.13 -25.10 -2.29
C ARG A 208 2.21 -24.06 -3.41
N ALA A 209 2.44 -22.81 -3.06
CA ALA A 209 2.61 -21.74 -4.04
C ALA A 209 3.80 -22.00 -4.99
N LEU A 210 4.89 -22.57 -4.47
CA LEU A 210 6.07 -22.92 -5.24
C LEU A 210 5.84 -24.15 -6.12
N GLU A 211 5.11 -25.16 -5.65
CA GLU A 211 4.68 -26.30 -6.47
C GLU A 211 3.83 -25.83 -7.66
N ILE A 212 2.88 -24.92 -7.43
CA ILE A 212 2.05 -24.31 -8.49
C ILE A 212 2.93 -23.56 -9.49
N ALA A 213 3.87 -22.74 -9.02
CA ALA A 213 4.79 -22.00 -9.88
C ALA A 213 5.65 -22.95 -10.74
N ALA A 214 6.16 -24.02 -10.16
CA ALA A 214 6.96 -25.00 -10.86
C ALA A 214 6.15 -25.78 -11.91
N ALA A 215 4.90 -26.15 -11.60
CA ALA A 215 3.98 -26.73 -12.57
C ALA A 215 3.66 -25.76 -13.73
N ALA A 216 3.51 -24.46 -13.43
CA ALA A 216 3.29 -23.42 -14.45
C ALA A 216 4.52 -23.22 -15.35
N PHE A 217 5.73 -23.32 -14.79
CA PHE A 217 6.98 -23.30 -15.54
C PHE A 217 7.03 -24.48 -16.53
N GLN A 218 6.69 -25.68 -16.07
CA GLN A 218 6.65 -26.87 -16.93
C GLN A 218 5.59 -26.75 -18.03
N ALA A 219 4.39 -26.24 -17.69
CA ALA A 219 3.31 -26.03 -18.66
C ALA A 219 3.73 -25.12 -19.83
N LEU A 220 4.55 -24.10 -19.56
CA LEU A 220 5.14 -23.25 -20.59
C LEU A 220 6.29 -23.93 -21.34
N GLN A 221 7.15 -24.67 -20.64
CA GLN A 221 8.24 -25.43 -21.27
C GLN A 221 7.68 -26.42 -22.31
N ASP A 222 6.55 -27.07 -22.02
CA ASP A 222 5.88 -28.01 -22.93
C ASP A 222 5.36 -27.36 -24.22
N ARG A 223 5.32 -26.02 -24.29
CA ARG A 223 4.98 -25.27 -25.52
C ARG A 223 6.13 -25.17 -26.51
N ASN A 224 7.33 -25.66 -26.16
CA ASN A 224 8.52 -25.69 -27.01
C ASN A 224 8.85 -24.31 -27.60
N LEU A 225 8.94 -23.31 -26.72
CA LEU A 225 9.24 -21.92 -27.07
C LEU A 225 10.71 -21.76 -27.49
N ILE A 226 10.98 -20.85 -28.42
CA ILE A 226 12.32 -20.50 -28.92
C ILE A 226 12.71 -19.11 -28.42
N TYR A 227 13.88 -19.01 -27.79
CA TYR A 227 14.41 -17.71 -27.38
C TYR A 227 14.86 -16.88 -28.59
N SER A 228 14.52 -15.59 -28.57
CA SER A 228 14.99 -14.59 -29.53
C SER A 228 15.79 -13.53 -28.80
N GLU A 229 16.97 -13.17 -29.29
CA GLU A 229 17.74 -12.08 -28.70
C GLU A 229 17.00 -10.73 -28.85
N PRO A 230 17.04 -9.85 -27.83
CA PRO A 230 16.47 -8.52 -27.94
C PRO A 230 17.27 -7.65 -28.92
N PRO A 231 16.66 -6.60 -29.51
CA PRO A 231 17.38 -5.65 -30.35
C PRO A 231 18.49 -4.92 -29.57
N ALA A 232 19.61 -4.60 -30.24
CA ALA A 232 20.78 -3.97 -29.63
C ALA A 232 20.53 -2.61 -28.95
N SER A 233 19.43 -1.90 -29.26
CA SER A 233 19.09 -0.59 -28.69
C SER A 233 18.18 -0.64 -27.45
N PHE A 234 17.81 -1.84 -26.97
CA PHE A 234 16.82 -2.03 -25.91
C PHE A 234 17.16 -1.28 -24.61
N GLU A 235 18.42 -1.33 -24.20
CA GLU A 235 18.87 -0.82 -22.89
C GLU A 235 18.62 0.67 -22.71
N HIS A 236 18.64 1.46 -23.79
CA HIS A 236 18.50 2.92 -23.73
C HIS A 236 17.13 3.44 -24.19
N THR A 237 16.35 2.64 -24.92
CA THR A 237 15.15 3.16 -25.61
C THR A 237 13.86 2.43 -25.26
N GLY A 238 13.94 1.22 -24.69
CA GLY A 238 12.81 0.30 -24.58
C GLY A 238 12.78 -0.78 -25.66
N GLN A 239 11.82 -1.70 -25.59
CA GLN A 239 11.61 -2.71 -26.64
C GLN A 239 10.12 -2.98 -26.87
N ARG A 240 9.81 -3.48 -28.06
CA ARG A 240 8.53 -4.15 -28.30
C ARG A 240 8.42 -5.39 -27.44
N VAL A 241 7.29 -5.48 -26.76
CA VAL A 241 6.86 -6.61 -25.98
C VAL A 241 5.83 -7.36 -26.80
N ARG A 242 6.07 -8.65 -27.04
CA ARG A 242 5.06 -9.53 -27.63
C ARG A 242 4.02 -9.84 -26.58
N THR A 243 2.75 -9.83 -26.99
CA THR A 243 1.66 -10.32 -26.15
C THR A 243 1.83 -11.82 -25.88
N SER A 244 1.30 -12.33 -24.77
CA SER A 244 1.32 -13.77 -24.49
C SER A 244 0.69 -14.60 -25.61
N THR A 245 -0.30 -14.03 -26.30
CA THR A 245 -0.91 -14.61 -27.51
C THR A 245 0.12 -14.79 -28.62
N GLN A 246 0.89 -13.75 -28.94
CA GLN A 246 1.94 -13.82 -29.96
C GLN A 246 3.05 -14.79 -29.57
N VAL A 247 3.48 -14.79 -28.29
CA VAL A 247 4.53 -15.70 -27.79
C VAL A 247 4.12 -17.16 -27.98
N LEU A 248 2.89 -17.52 -27.59
CA LEU A 248 2.42 -18.89 -27.63
C LEU A 248 2.05 -19.37 -29.04
N HIS A 249 1.49 -18.49 -29.88
CA HIS A 249 1.20 -18.83 -31.27
C HIS A 249 2.47 -18.97 -32.12
N ASN A 250 3.39 -18.01 -32.02
CA ASN A 250 4.62 -18.01 -32.81
C ASN A 250 5.71 -18.90 -32.22
N ARG A 251 5.52 -19.36 -30.98
CA ARG A 251 6.49 -20.15 -30.20
C ARG A 251 7.86 -19.47 -30.10
N ASN A 252 7.88 -18.14 -29.99
CA ASN A 252 9.12 -17.39 -29.78
C ASN A 252 8.92 -16.17 -28.89
N GLY A 253 9.99 -15.73 -28.24
CA GLY A 253 9.98 -14.52 -27.41
C GLY A 253 11.38 -14.14 -26.93
N THR A 254 11.55 -12.85 -26.59
CA THR A 254 12.72 -12.35 -25.86
C THR A 254 12.58 -12.62 -24.36
N CYS A 255 13.60 -12.27 -23.58
CA CYS A 255 13.58 -12.47 -22.12
C CYS A 255 12.38 -11.79 -21.45
N ILE A 256 12.03 -10.57 -21.87
CA ILE A 256 10.88 -9.84 -21.33
C ILE A 256 9.54 -10.49 -21.73
N ASP A 257 9.45 -10.99 -22.97
CA ASP A 257 8.23 -11.64 -23.48
C ASP A 257 7.92 -12.91 -22.68
N LEU A 258 8.96 -13.69 -22.39
CA LEU A 258 8.88 -14.90 -21.56
C LEU A 258 8.56 -14.57 -20.11
N ALA A 259 9.22 -13.56 -19.53
CA ALA A 259 8.97 -13.12 -18.17
C ALA A 259 7.51 -12.66 -17.96
N ILE A 260 6.99 -11.87 -18.90
CA ILE A 260 5.61 -11.36 -18.88
C ILE A 260 4.59 -12.48 -19.08
N THR A 261 4.85 -13.40 -20.01
CA THR A 261 3.94 -14.54 -20.26
C THR A 261 3.86 -15.46 -19.06
N TYR A 262 4.98 -15.72 -18.40
CA TYR A 262 5.00 -16.48 -17.16
C TYR A 262 4.33 -15.74 -16.01
N ALA A 263 4.59 -14.44 -15.86
CA ALA A 263 3.89 -13.60 -14.88
C ALA A 263 2.36 -13.62 -15.09
N ALA A 264 1.88 -13.61 -16.35
CA ALA A 264 0.46 -13.67 -16.65
C ALA A 264 -0.17 -15.00 -16.19
N LEU A 265 0.52 -16.11 -16.40
CA LEU A 265 0.09 -17.42 -15.91
C LEU A 265 0.10 -17.48 -14.38
N LEU A 266 1.15 -16.98 -13.72
CA LEU A 266 1.25 -16.92 -12.27
C LEU A 266 0.12 -16.08 -11.63
N GLU A 267 -0.16 -14.90 -12.19
CA GLU A 267 -1.28 -14.04 -11.74
C GLU A 267 -2.62 -14.80 -11.90
N GLN A 268 -2.82 -15.52 -13.00
CA GLN A 268 -4.04 -16.28 -13.28
C GLN A 268 -4.24 -17.50 -12.36
N VAL A 269 -3.17 -18.09 -11.82
CA VAL A 269 -3.24 -19.19 -10.84
C VAL A 269 -3.23 -18.71 -9.38
N GLY A 270 -3.40 -17.41 -9.16
CA GLY A 270 -3.56 -16.81 -7.83
C GLY A 270 -2.25 -16.59 -7.07
N LEU A 271 -1.12 -16.51 -7.77
CA LEU A 271 0.19 -16.17 -7.22
C LEU A 271 0.49 -14.68 -7.46
N HIS A 272 1.47 -14.14 -6.74
CA HIS A 272 1.91 -12.75 -6.84
C HIS A 272 3.22 -12.68 -7.65
N PRO A 273 3.13 -12.54 -8.99
CA PRO A 273 4.32 -12.53 -9.82
C PRO A 273 5.08 -11.22 -9.71
N VAL A 274 6.38 -11.34 -9.93
CA VAL A 274 7.29 -10.21 -10.04
C VAL A 274 8.10 -10.28 -11.33
N ILE A 275 8.61 -9.14 -11.77
CA ILE A 275 9.58 -9.03 -12.85
C ILE A 275 10.81 -8.31 -12.32
N VAL A 276 11.99 -8.90 -12.48
CA VAL A 276 13.27 -8.30 -12.08
C VAL A 276 14.01 -7.82 -13.31
N ILE A 277 14.22 -6.51 -13.39
CA ILE A 277 14.95 -5.85 -14.47
C ILE A 277 16.42 -5.80 -14.07
N ILE A 278 17.29 -6.30 -14.93
CA ILE A 278 18.74 -6.14 -14.86
C ILE A 278 19.24 -5.54 -16.18
N HIS A 279 20.53 -5.24 -16.28
CA HIS A 279 21.09 -4.71 -17.52
C HIS A 279 20.96 -5.74 -18.66
N GLY A 280 20.37 -5.33 -19.78
CA GLY A 280 20.19 -6.18 -20.97
C GLY A 280 19.22 -7.36 -20.84
N HIS A 281 18.63 -7.60 -19.66
CA HIS A 281 17.89 -8.82 -19.38
C HIS A 281 16.75 -8.61 -18.37
N ALA A 282 15.77 -9.51 -18.41
CA ALA A 282 14.64 -9.51 -17.50
C ALA A 282 14.37 -10.93 -17.00
N LEU A 283 14.17 -11.05 -15.69
CA LEU A 283 13.78 -12.28 -15.01
C LEU A 283 12.32 -12.15 -14.56
N ALA A 284 11.65 -13.28 -14.34
CA ALA A 284 10.39 -13.29 -13.61
C ALA A 284 10.60 -13.91 -12.22
N GLY A 285 9.53 -14.00 -11.45
CA GLY A 285 9.56 -14.62 -10.14
C GLY A 285 8.20 -14.53 -9.48
N LEU A 286 8.18 -14.87 -8.19
CA LEU A 286 7.02 -14.67 -7.33
C LEU A 286 7.43 -14.27 -5.93
N LEU A 287 6.53 -13.60 -5.22
CA LEU A 287 6.62 -13.48 -3.77
C LEU A 287 6.25 -14.82 -3.13
N ALA A 288 6.96 -15.21 -2.07
CA ALA A 288 6.74 -16.49 -1.39
C ALA A 288 5.45 -16.52 -0.54
N SER A 289 4.84 -15.35 -0.30
CA SER A 289 3.58 -15.23 0.44
C SER A 289 2.72 -14.10 -0.15
N LYS A 290 1.49 -13.95 0.37
CA LYS A 290 0.60 -12.84 0.02
C LYS A 290 1.08 -11.47 0.50
N LYS A 291 2.11 -11.42 1.36
CA LYS A 291 2.64 -10.17 1.90
C LYS A 291 3.13 -9.28 0.74
N PRO A 292 2.57 -8.07 0.57
CA PRO A 292 2.96 -7.17 -0.50
C PRO A 292 4.32 -6.53 -0.22
N LEU A 293 4.95 -5.99 -1.28
CA LEU A 293 6.17 -5.20 -1.13
C LEU A 293 5.86 -3.85 -0.45
N ALA A 294 6.89 -3.08 -0.10
CA ALA A 294 6.70 -1.71 0.42
C ALA A 294 6.21 -0.73 -0.68
N HIS A 295 6.66 -0.94 -1.92
CA HIS A 295 6.20 -0.22 -3.11
C HIS A 295 6.06 -1.20 -4.27
N PRO A 296 5.22 -0.89 -5.29
CA PRO A 296 5.08 -1.73 -6.49
C PRO A 296 6.39 -1.93 -7.26
N VAL A 297 7.34 -1.00 -7.11
CA VAL A 297 8.69 -1.12 -7.67
C VAL A 297 9.72 -0.88 -6.57
N ILE A 298 10.66 -1.81 -6.43
CA ILE A 298 11.84 -1.65 -5.57
C ILE A 298 13.06 -1.44 -6.48
N TYR A 299 13.74 -0.31 -6.32
CA TYR A 299 14.90 0.06 -7.15
C TYR A 299 16.25 -0.29 -6.51
N ASN A 300 16.29 -0.38 -5.18
CA ASN A 300 17.54 -0.62 -4.46
C ASN A 300 17.95 -2.09 -4.59
N SER A 301 19.08 -2.33 -5.26
CA SER A 301 19.61 -3.68 -5.50
C SER A 301 19.95 -4.47 -4.22
N VAL A 302 20.33 -3.79 -3.13
CA VAL A 302 20.55 -4.41 -1.82
C VAL A 302 19.22 -4.87 -1.22
N THR A 303 18.17 -4.05 -1.32
CA THR A 303 16.82 -4.44 -0.88
C THR A 303 16.31 -5.63 -1.67
N ILE A 304 16.46 -5.63 -3.00
CA ILE A 304 16.09 -6.78 -3.85
C ILE A 304 16.86 -8.04 -3.38
N ARG A 305 18.16 -7.93 -3.12
CA ARG A 305 18.98 -9.05 -2.62
C ARG A 305 18.52 -9.56 -1.26
N ASN A 306 18.11 -8.66 -0.36
CA ASN A 306 17.57 -9.06 0.95
C ASN A 306 16.26 -9.83 0.82
N TYR A 307 15.37 -9.46 -0.11
CA TYR A 307 14.15 -10.25 -0.39
C TYR A 307 14.49 -11.65 -0.90
N ILE A 308 15.52 -11.80 -1.75
CA ILE A 308 15.97 -13.11 -2.24
C ILE A 308 16.59 -13.93 -1.10
N GLN A 309 17.47 -13.32 -0.30
CA GLN A 309 18.17 -14.00 0.80
C GLN A 309 17.25 -14.40 1.94
N SER A 310 16.19 -13.62 2.21
CA SER A 310 15.16 -13.96 3.19
C SER A 310 14.15 -14.99 2.68
N GLY A 311 14.18 -15.30 1.39
CA GLY A 311 13.21 -16.18 0.74
C GLY A 311 11.83 -15.57 0.53
N GLU A 312 11.64 -14.29 0.82
CA GLU A 312 10.39 -13.58 0.50
C GLU A 312 10.20 -13.39 -1.02
N LEU A 313 11.28 -13.43 -1.81
CA LEU A 313 11.29 -13.41 -3.27
C LEU A 313 11.98 -14.64 -3.85
N VAL A 314 11.28 -15.34 -4.76
CA VAL A 314 11.84 -16.45 -5.55
C VAL A 314 12.00 -16.00 -7.01
N PRO A 315 13.21 -15.62 -7.44
CA PRO A 315 13.48 -15.23 -8.83
C PRO A 315 13.68 -16.46 -9.71
N ILE A 316 13.33 -16.34 -11.00
CA ILE A 316 13.32 -17.44 -11.98
C ILE A 316 13.87 -16.93 -13.31
N GLU A 317 14.86 -17.64 -13.85
CA GLU A 317 15.43 -17.39 -15.17
C GLU A 317 14.51 -18.01 -16.22
N THR A 318 13.62 -17.19 -16.79
CA THR A 318 12.57 -17.66 -17.70
C THR A 318 13.10 -18.13 -19.05
N VAL A 319 14.33 -17.76 -19.42
CA VAL A 319 14.94 -18.29 -20.65
C VAL A 319 15.17 -19.81 -20.55
N LEU A 320 15.36 -20.36 -19.35
CA LEU A 320 15.49 -21.82 -19.17
C LEU A 320 14.21 -22.59 -19.55
N MET A 321 13.04 -21.94 -19.69
CA MET A 321 11.85 -22.59 -20.27
C MET A 321 12.06 -23.00 -21.73
N THR A 322 13.00 -22.39 -22.44
CA THR A 322 13.36 -22.72 -23.82
C THR A 322 14.46 -23.79 -23.90
N THR A 323 15.03 -24.18 -22.76
CA THR A 323 16.11 -25.17 -22.66
C THR A 323 15.53 -26.56 -22.39
N PRO A 324 15.81 -27.58 -23.23
CA PRO A 324 15.36 -28.94 -22.98
C PRO A 324 15.86 -29.49 -21.63
N ASN A 325 14.96 -30.08 -20.84
CA ASN A 325 15.23 -30.73 -19.55
C ASN A 325 15.71 -29.79 -18.43
N ALA A 326 15.68 -28.47 -18.63
CA ALA A 326 15.90 -27.54 -17.52
C ALA A 326 14.75 -27.64 -16.52
N THR A 327 15.06 -27.77 -15.24
CA THR A 327 14.06 -27.85 -14.17
C THR A 327 13.71 -26.47 -13.64
N PHE A 328 12.59 -26.36 -12.91
CA PHE A 328 12.25 -25.14 -12.18
C PHE A 328 13.36 -24.74 -11.19
N ARG A 329 13.95 -25.72 -10.51
CA ARG A 329 15.04 -25.50 -9.57
C ARG A 329 16.28 -24.94 -10.26
N ASP A 330 16.64 -25.43 -11.45
CA ASP A 330 17.74 -24.88 -12.24
C ASP A 330 17.49 -23.41 -12.59
N ALA A 331 16.26 -23.07 -12.99
CA ALA A 331 15.88 -21.70 -13.31
C ALA A 331 15.95 -20.76 -12.10
N VAL A 332 15.60 -21.24 -10.90
CA VAL A 332 15.76 -20.45 -9.65
C VAL A 332 17.22 -20.27 -9.27
N MET A 333 18.03 -21.33 -9.36
CA MET A 333 19.45 -21.26 -9.03
C MET A 333 20.20 -20.33 -9.99
N GLU A 334 19.90 -20.41 -11.29
CA GLU A 334 20.49 -19.53 -12.30
C GLU A 334 20.12 -18.07 -12.01
N ALA A 335 18.85 -17.76 -11.80
CA ALA A 335 18.43 -16.40 -11.47
C ALA A 335 19.09 -15.85 -10.19
N LYS A 336 19.24 -16.69 -9.14
CA LYS A 336 19.99 -16.31 -7.93
C LYS A 336 21.45 -15.98 -8.26
N ASN A 337 22.12 -16.78 -9.09
CA ASN A 337 23.50 -16.55 -9.51
C ASN A 337 23.62 -15.27 -10.35
N THR A 338 22.73 -15.07 -11.33
CA THR A 338 22.68 -13.86 -12.15
C THR A 338 22.53 -12.61 -11.29
N LEU A 339 21.61 -12.61 -10.32
CA LEU A 339 21.37 -11.47 -9.42
C LEU A 339 22.48 -11.25 -8.38
N GLN A 340 23.33 -12.25 -8.15
CA GLN A 340 24.54 -12.05 -7.38
C GLN A 340 25.58 -11.26 -8.16
N GLN A 341 25.74 -11.57 -9.45
CA GLN A 341 26.74 -10.99 -10.36
C GLN A 341 26.29 -9.64 -10.95
N HIS A 342 25.00 -9.49 -11.23
CA HIS A 342 24.40 -8.31 -11.84
C HIS A 342 23.35 -7.71 -10.90
N PRO A 343 23.53 -6.46 -10.42
CA PRO A 343 22.58 -5.84 -9.52
C PRO A 343 21.22 -5.63 -10.21
N GLY A 344 20.14 -5.98 -9.50
CA GLY A 344 18.77 -5.63 -9.89
C GLY A 344 18.60 -4.12 -10.03
N LEU A 345 18.14 -3.67 -11.19
CA LEU A 345 17.79 -2.28 -11.48
C LEU A 345 16.37 -1.94 -11.01
N GLY A 346 15.48 -2.94 -11.00
CA GLY A 346 14.11 -2.81 -10.54
C GLY A 346 13.43 -4.15 -10.31
N LEU A 347 12.73 -4.29 -9.20
CA LEU A 347 11.82 -5.40 -8.91
C LEU A 347 10.38 -4.86 -8.99
N VAL A 348 9.64 -5.30 -10.00
CA VAL A 348 8.25 -4.89 -10.26
C VAL A 348 7.31 -5.97 -9.74
N SER A 349 6.48 -5.66 -8.74
CA SER A 349 5.40 -6.53 -8.29
C SER A 349 4.14 -6.25 -9.11
N VAL A 350 3.66 -7.26 -9.84
CA VAL A 350 2.47 -7.11 -10.69
C VAL A 350 1.23 -6.89 -9.83
N HIS A 351 1.09 -7.68 -8.76
CA HIS A 351 -0.02 -7.58 -7.83
C HIS A 351 -0.09 -6.19 -7.17
N ASP A 352 1.03 -5.70 -6.63
CA ASP A 352 1.07 -4.38 -6.00
C ASP A 352 0.83 -3.26 -7.01
N ALA A 353 1.27 -3.45 -8.26
CA ALA A 353 0.95 -2.51 -9.34
C ALA A 353 -0.56 -2.49 -9.65
N ARG A 354 -1.26 -3.64 -9.61
CA ARG A 354 -2.73 -3.71 -9.78
C ARG A 354 -3.45 -2.92 -8.71
N LEU A 355 -3.09 -3.16 -7.45
CA LEU A 355 -3.65 -2.44 -6.32
C LEU A 355 -3.31 -0.94 -6.38
N ASP A 356 -2.17 -0.59 -6.98
CA ASP A 356 -1.82 0.79 -7.32
C ASP A 356 -2.45 1.32 -8.62
N GLY A 357 -3.46 0.63 -9.15
CA GLY A 357 -4.30 1.08 -10.26
C GLY A 357 -3.73 0.83 -11.66
N MET A 358 -2.63 0.08 -11.80
CA MET A 358 -2.12 -0.34 -13.10
C MET A 358 -2.94 -1.48 -13.68
N ARG A 359 -3.67 -1.19 -14.76
CA ARG A 359 -4.54 -2.14 -15.44
C ARG A 359 -3.80 -2.88 -16.55
N PRO A 360 -4.08 -4.18 -16.76
CA PRO A 360 -3.64 -4.91 -17.94
C PRO A 360 -4.11 -4.23 -19.22
N LEU A 361 -3.29 -4.26 -20.26
CA LEU A 361 -3.67 -3.85 -21.60
C LEU A 361 -4.82 -4.73 -22.11
N PRO A 362 -5.82 -4.16 -22.80
CA PRO A 362 -6.91 -4.94 -23.37
C PRO A 362 -6.39 -5.91 -24.43
N ASN A 363 -7.01 -7.10 -24.51
CA ASN A 363 -6.73 -8.06 -25.56
C ASN A 363 -7.51 -7.66 -26.83
N PRO A 364 -6.84 -7.42 -27.97
CA PRO A 364 -7.53 -7.02 -29.21
C PRO A 364 -8.53 -8.06 -29.74
N THR A 365 -8.37 -9.33 -29.36
CA THR A 365 -9.12 -10.48 -29.88
C THR A 365 -10.32 -10.90 -29.04
N ALA A 366 -10.62 -10.21 -27.93
CA ALA A 366 -11.80 -10.49 -27.12
C ALA A 366 -13.09 -10.12 -27.90
N GLY A 367 -13.56 -11.02 -28.77
CA GLY A 367 -14.78 -10.85 -29.55
C GLY A 367 -14.79 -11.48 -30.95
N THR A 368 -13.67 -11.94 -31.51
CA THR A 368 -13.63 -12.44 -32.90
C THR A 368 -13.81 -13.95 -33.05
N GLY A 369 -13.83 -14.74 -31.97
CA GLY A 369 -14.27 -16.15 -31.98
C GLY A 369 -13.44 -17.15 -32.82
N GLU A 370 -12.50 -16.70 -33.65
CA GLU A 370 -11.63 -17.53 -34.47
C GLU A 370 -10.18 -17.41 -34.00
N PHE A 371 -9.72 -18.44 -33.28
CA PHE A 371 -8.30 -18.73 -33.14
C PHE A 371 -8.03 -20.05 -33.88
N PRO A 372 -6.89 -20.17 -34.59
CA PRO A 372 -6.44 -21.47 -35.07
C PRO A 372 -6.36 -22.42 -33.88
N ALA A 373 -6.98 -23.60 -34.00
CA ALA A 373 -6.84 -24.65 -33.00
C ALA A 373 -5.36 -24.82 -32.66
N TYR A 374 -5.03 -24.75 -31.37
CA TYR A 374 -3.70 -25.12 -30.91
C TYR A 374 -3.40 -26.51 -31.46
N PRO A 375 -2.29 -26.71 -32.20
CA PRO A 375 -1.89 -28.06 -32.57
C PRO A 375 -1.80 -28.86 -31.27
N ALA A 376 -2.54 -29.97 -31.24
CA ALA A 376 -2.60 -30.87 -30.10
C ALA A 376 -1.20 -31.10 -29.56
N THR A 377 -1.07 -31.02 -28.23
CA THR A 377 0.12 -31.33 -27.44
C THR A 377 0.99 -32.38 -28.17
N GLY A 378 2.16 -31.96 -28.65
CA GLY A 378 3.24 -32.91 -28.86
C GLY A 378 3.42 -33.65 -27.53
N THR A 379 3.58 -34.98 -27.58
CA THR A 379 3.67 -35.89 -26.43
C THR A 379 4.13 -35.18 -25.17
N MET A 380 3.21 -34.95 -24.22
CA MET A 380 3.53 -34.39 -22.91
C MET A 380 4.80 -35.08 -22.40
N ARG A 381 5.80 -34.28 -22.00
CA ARG A 381 7.02 -34.85 -21.42
C ARG A 381 6.58 -35.72 -20.24
N LYS A 382 7.09 -36.95 -20.15
CA LYS A 382 6.78 -37.83 -19.01
C LYS A 382 7.12 -37.10 -17.73
N VAL A 383 6.11 -36.90 -16.87
CA VAL A 383 6.27 -36.36 -15.52
C VAL A 383 7.33 -37.22 -14.79
N PRO A 384 8.40 -36.63 -14.23
CA PRO A 384 9.40 -37.36 -13.46
C PRO A 384 8.76 -38.16 -12.33
N SER A 385 9.24 -39.38 -12.09
CA SER A 385 8.64 -40.31 -11.13
C SER A 385 8.88 -39.98 -9.65
N SER A 386 9.71 -38.98 -9.33
CA SER A 386 9.88 -38.47 -7.96
C SER A 386 10.29 -37.00 -7.98
N LEU A 387 9.41 -36.13 -7.49
CA LEU A 387 9.52 -34.68 -7.59
C LEU A 387 9.82 -33.98 -6.26
N SER A 388 9.96 -34.74 -5.17
CA SER A 388 10.32 -34.20 -3.86
C SER A 388 11.67 -33.48 -3.85
N ASP A 389 12.62 -33.91 -4.69
CA ASP A 389 13.94 -33.26 -4.82
C ASP A 389 13.99 -32.16 -5.90
N GLU A 390 13.05 -32.18 -6.85
CA GLU A 390 12.99 -31.24 -7.98
C GLU A 390 12.24 -29.95 -7.62
N PHE A 391 11.23 -30.05 -6.73
CA PHE A 391 10.54 -28.90 -6.14
C PHE A 391 11.10 -28.46 -4.77
N ALA A 392 11.95 -29.28 -4.14
CA ALA A 392 12.71 -28.86 -2.98
C ALA A 392 13.71 -27.77 -3.37
N LEU A 393 13.32 -26.53 -3.10
CA LEU A 393 14.25 -25.41 -3.08
C LEU A 393 15.36 -25.68 -2.04
N PRO A 394 16.58 -25.16 -2.25
CA PRO A 394 17.66 -25.37 -1.30
C PRO A 394 17.25 -24.88 0.11
N THR A 395 17.80 -25.53 1.13
CA THR A 395 17.37 -25.46 2.55
C THR A 395 17.37 -24.04 3.15
N ASP A 396 18.04 -23.09 2.49
CA ASP A 396 18.04 -21.66 2.78
C ASP A 396 16.66 -21.00 2.58
N LEU A 397 15.86 -21.46 1.62
CA LEU A 397 14.47 -21.01 1.43
C LEU A 397 13.48 -21.74 2.35
N GLN A 398 13.88 -22.87 2.92
CA GLN A 398 13.14 -23.62 3.94
C GLN A 398 13.45 -23.14 5.37
N SER A 399 14.26 -22.09 5.54
CA SER A 399 14.78 -21.69 6.86
C SER A 399 13.75 -21.01 7.77
N ASP A 400 13.36 -21.73 8.83
CA ASP A 400 13.23 -21.41 10.27
C ASP A 400 12.75 -20.03 10.79
N ASN A 401 12.40 -19.05 9.96
CA ASN A 401 11.83 -17.77 10.42
C ASN A 401 10.29 -17.70 10.36
N MET A 402 9.64 -18.81 10.00
CA MET A 402 8.19 -19.01 10.20
C MET A 402 7.95 -19.86 11.45
N ASN A 403 8.43 -19.38 12.60
CA ASN A 403 8.13 -20.00 13.88
C ASN A 403 6.70 -19.64 14.32
N VAL A 404 5.71 -20.33 13.74
CA VAL A 404 4.29 -20.29 14.17
C VAL A 404 4.06 -21.22 15.37
N SER A 405 5.07 -21.94 15.86
CA SER A 405 4.99 -22.81 17.03
C SER A 405 5.36 -22.11 18.33
N ALA A 406 4.58 -21.09 18.70
CA ALA A 406 4.49 -20.62 20.09
C ALA A 406 3.07 -20.16 20.46
N ILE A 407 2.04 -20.87 19.99
CA ILE A 407 0.72 -20.87 20.65
C ILE A 407 0.27 -22.33 20.76
N ARG A 408 0.77 -23.03 21.78
CA ARG A 408 0.05 -24.19 22.33
C ARG A 408 -1.18 -23.64 23.05
N ILE A 409 -2.31 -23.63 22.35
CA ILE A 409 -3.61 -23.60 23.00
C ILE A 409 -3.76 -24.93 23.73
N ALA A 410 -3.86 -24.86 25.06
CA ALA A 410 -4.36 -25.94 25.86
C ALA A 410 -5.87 -26.09 25.64
N GLY A 411 -6.31 -27.31 25.34
CA GLY A 411 -7.72 -27.70 25.13
C GLY A 411 -8.04 -27.81 23.64
N GLY A 412 -8.06 -28.96 22.98
CA GLY A 412 -8.44 -30.28 23.47
C GLY A 412 -9.96 -30.40 23.54
N MET A 413 -10.63 -30.63 22.41
CA MET A 413 -11.39 -31.86 22.15
C MET A 413 -12.09 -31.81 20.78
N THR A 414 -11.95 -32.92 20.09
CA THR A 414 -12.55 -33.33 18.81
C THR A 414 -14.09 -33.32 18.82
N SER A 415 -14.71 -32.92 17.72
CA SER A 415 -16.02 -33.47 17.34
C SER A 415 -16.13 -33.67 15.82
N THR A 416 -16.13 -34.95 15.44
CA THR A 416 -16.63 -35.49 14.19
C THR A 416 -18.12 -35.16 14.00
N LEU A 417 -18.50 -34.61 12.86
CA LEU A 417 -19.89 -34.59 12.38
C LEU A 417 -20.31 -35.99 11.92
N PRO A 418 -21.61 -36.31 12.07
CA PRO A 418 -22.35 -36.62 10.84
C PRO A 418 -23.75 -35.98 10.75
N ARG A 419 -24.13 -35.79 9.48
CA ARG A 419 -25.42 -35.40 8.88
C ARG A 419 -26.68 -35.96 9.57
N THR A 420 -27.77 -35.17 9.62
CA THR A 420 -29.06 -35.47 8.93
C THR A 420 -30.10 -34.33 9.06
N LEU A 421 -30.98 -34.28 8.06
CA LEU A 421 -32.10 -33.37 7.83
C LEU A 421 -33.29 -33.52 8.80
N ALA A 422 -34.10 -32.45 8.84
CA ALA A 422 -35.57 -32.41 8.90
C ALA A 422 -36.29 -32.02 10.21
N ASN A 423 -37.30 -31.17 9.98
CA ASN A 423 -38.56 -30.95 10.69
C ASN A 423 -38.77 -29.76 11.64
N MET A 424 -39.77 -29.00 11.20
CA MET A 424 -40.68 -28.04 11.81
C MET A 424 -41.15 -28.36 13.25
N GLU A 425 -41.68 -27.30 13.85
CA GLU A 425 -42.72 -27.21 14.89
C GLU A 425 -42.34 -26.90 16.35
N SER A 426 -42.85 -25.74 16.76
CA SER A 426 -43.38 -25.31 18.06
C SER A 426 -43.30 -26.27 19.24
N HIS A 427 -42.86 -25.78 20.41
CA HIS A 427 -43.67 -25.64 21.63
C HIS A 427 -42.83 -25.17 22.82
N ASN A 428 -43.48 -24.44 23.73
CA ASN A 428 -42.99 -23.89 24.99
C ASN A 428 -42.12 -24.84 25.83
N PRO A 429 -41.13 -24.31 26.59
CA PRO A 429 -40.46 -25.09 27.62
C PRO A 429 -41.26 -25.09 28.94
N PRO A 430 -41.29 -26.22 29.67
CA PRO A 430 -41.81 -26.32 31.03
C PRO A 430 -40.73 -25.98 32.07
N THR A 431 -41.23 -25.64 33.24
CA THR A 431 -40.54 -25.43 34.52
C THR A 431 -39.75 -26.67 34.98
N GLY A 432 -38.48 -26.50 35.34
CA GLY A 432 -37.65 -27.52 36.02
C GLY A 432 -36.29 -26.96 36.43
N SER A 433 -36.05 -26.86 37.73
CA SER A 433 -34.85 -26.34 38.40
C SER A 433 -33.62 -27.25 38.30
N ILE A 434 -32.44 -26.69 38.00
CA ILE A 434 -31.11 -27.32 38.12
C ILE A 434 -30.24 -26.49 39.09
N PRO A 435 -29.36 -27.09 39.94
CA PRO A 435 -28.67 -26.40 41.03
C PRO A 435 -27.54 -25.49 40.55
N ALA A 436 -27.35 -24.37 41.25
CA ALA A 436 -26.31 -23.38 40.99
C ALA A 436 -24.91 -23.88 41.39
N GLY A 437 -23.99 -23.94 40.42
CA GLY A 437 -22.54 -23.79 40.67
C GLY A 437 -22.18 -22.31 40.86
N PRO A 438 -21.04 -21.95 41.49
CA PRO A 438 -20.79 -20.60 41.96
C PRO A 438 -20.44 -19.67 40.81
N GLY A 439 -21.46 -19.10 40.17
CA GLY A 439 -21.31 -17.93 39.32
C GLY A 439 -20.89 -16.74 40.17
N ARG A 440 -19.77 -16.12 39.80
CA ARG A 440 -19.31 -14.84 40.35
C ARG A 440 -20.41 -13.80 40.08
N ARG A 441 -21.25 -13.54 41.09
CA ARG A 441 -22.24 -12.44 41.08
C ARG A 441 -21.49 -11.14 40.79
N GLN A 442 -21.74 -10.51 39.65
CA GLN A 442 -21.51 -9.07 39.53
C GLN A 442 -22.40 -8.39 40.57
N ALA A 443 -21.77 -7.75 41.54
CA ALA A 443 -22.46 -7.03 42.59
C ALA A 443 -23.21 -5.82 41.99
N ARG A 444 -24.40 -5.53 42.52
CA ARG A 444 -25.07 -4.22 42.37
C ARG A 444 -24.09 -3.09 42.67
N PRO A 445 -24.27 -1.86 42.12
CA PRO A 445 -23.38 -0.75 42.39
C PRO A 445 -23.33 -0.50 43.89
N GLN A 446 -22.21 -0.86 44.52
CA GLN A 446 -21.91 -0.43 45.87
C GLN A 446 -21.60 1.07 45.79
N ASN A 447 -22.26 1.87 46.62
CA ASN A 447 -21.95 3.30 46.74
C ASN A 447 -20.47 3.45 47.10
N VAL A 448 -19.66 3.87 46.13
CA VAL A 448 -18.24 4.15 46.34
C VAL A 448 -18.11 5.18 47.47
N PRO A 449 -17.32 4.92 48.52
CA PRO A 449 -17.13 5.87 49.61
C PRO A 449 -16.71 7.25 49.09
N ALA A 450 -17.27 8.31 49.67
CA ALA A 450 -17.10 9.68 49.17
C ALA A 450 -15.63 10.10 49.02
N ARG A 451 -14.74 9.56 49.86
CA ARG A 451 -13.31 9.84 49.84
C ARG A 451 -12.56 9.09 48.73
N ILE A 452 -12.93 7.84 48.46
CA ILE A 452 -12.40 7.06 47.33
C ILE A 452 -12.85 7.70 46.02
N ALA A 453 -14.10 8.14 45.94
CA ALA A 453 -14.59 8.92 44.81
C ALA A 453 -13.84 10.26 44.67
N ALA A 454 -13.46 10.92 45.78
CA ALA A 454 -12.63 12.13 45.75
C ALA A 454 -11.22 11.86 45.23
N TRP A 455 -10.56 10.78 45.68
CA TRP A 455 -9.24 10.39 45.17
C TRP A 455 -9.27 10.01 43.70
N GLN A 456 -10.29 9.27 43.25
CA GLN A 456 -10.48 8.98 41.83
C GLN A 456 -10.62 10.27 41.01
N ARG A 457 -11.27 11.31 41.53
CA ARG A 457 -11.35 12.62 40.87
C ARG A 457 -10.03 13.38 40.89
N GLU A 458 -9.27 13.33 41.97
CA GLU A 458 -7.98 14.02 42.11
C GLU A 458 -6.86 13.40 41.25
N LEU A 459 -6.98 12.10 40.93
CA LEU A 459 -6.00 11.38 40.12
C LEU A 459 -6.12 11.66 38.61
N LEU A 460 -7.25 12.16 38.13
CA LEU A 460 -7.44 12.49 36.71
C LEU A 460 -7.28 13.99 36.45
N ASP A 461 -6.33 14.36 35.59
CA ASP A 461 -6.23 15.74 35.10
C ASP A 461 -7.35 16.00 34.07
N LEU A 462 -8.42 16.66 34.52
CA LEU A 462 -9.56 17.04 33.67
C LEU A 462 -9.39 18.41 32.98
N SER A 463 -8.18 18.98 32.99
CA SER A 463 -7.87 20.24 32.32
C SER A 463 -7.59 20.06 30.82
N LEU A 464 -7.70 21.14 30.05
CA LEU A 464 -7.32 21.17 28.63
C LEU A 464 -5.80 21.05 28.37
N ARG A 465 -4.98 20.89 29.43
CA ARG A 465 -3.55 20.54 29.29
C ARG A 465 -3.37 19.05 29.01
N ASN A 466 -4.34 18.24 29.44
CA ASN A 466 -4.37 16.81 29.19
C ASN A 466 -4.76 16.53 27.72
N ARG A 467 -3.91 15.77 27.03
CA ARG A 467 -4.12 15.39 25.62
C ARG A 467 -5.34 14.51 25.40
N LEU A 468 -5.77 13.78 26.44
CA LEU A 468 -7.00 13.03 26.39
C LEU A 468 -8.25 13.90 26.39
N LEU A 469 -8.16 15.17 26.77
CA LEU A 469 -9.28 16.10 26.63
C LEU A 469 -9.04 17.11 25.51
N ASN A 470 -7.80 17.30 25.10
CA ASN A 470 -7.44 18.24 24.05
C ASN A 470 -6.23 17.73 23.26
N MET A 471 -6.49 17.00 22.18
CA MET A 471 -5.50 16.44 21.27
C MET A 471 -4.89 17.51 20.35
N ARG A 472 -4.27 18.52 20.97
CA ARG A 472 -3.63 19.63 20.27
C ARG A 472 -2.53 19.14 19.32
N ALA A 473 -2.48 19.74 18.13
CA ALA A 473 -1.41 19.53 17.17
C ALA A 473 -0.04 19.74 17.83
N SER A 474 0.82 18.73 17.75
CA SER A 474 2.16 18.75 18.35
C SER A 474 2.99 17.56 17.85
N ARG A 475 4.28 17.51 18.17
CA ARG A 475 5.16 16.38 17.84
C ARG A 475 4.83 15.06 18.55
N GLU A 476 3.91 15.07 19.52
CA GLU A 476 3.47 13.88 20.25
C GLU A 476 2.10 13.37 19.76
N VAL A 477 1.53 13.99 18.72
CA VAL A 477 0.26 13.60 18.10
C VAL A 477 0.50 13.52 16.61
N LEU A 478 0.39 12.31 16.05
CA LEU A 478 0.53 12.05 14.62
C LEU A 478 -0.81 11.56 14.06
N PRO A 479 -1.56 12.43 13.36
CA PRO A 479 -2.81 12.04 12.73
C PRO A 479 -2.59 11.02 11.61
N LEU A 480 -3.51 10.06 11.50
CA LEU A 480 -3.59 9.10 10.39
C LEU A 480 -4.64 9.55 9.37
N GLN A 481 -4.36 9.33 8.10
CA GLN A 481 -5.21 9.69 6.98
C GLN A 481 -6.28 8.61 6.75
N LEU A 482 -7.40 8.74 7.47
CA LEU A 482 -8.57 7.87 7.30
C LEU A 482 -9.66 8.57 6.47
N ARG A 483 -10.57 7.77 5.92
CA ARG A 483 -11.85 8.18 5.33
C ARG A 483 -12.98 7.50 6.11
N PRO A 484 -14.22 8.01 6.04
CA PRO A 484 -15.36 7.36 6.67
C PRO A 484 -15.46 5.88 6.30
N GLY A 485 -15.70 5.02 7.28
CA GLY A 485 -15.77 3.56 7.15
C GLY A 485 -14.43 2.84 7.36
N MET A 486 -13.28 3.53 7.35
CA MET A 486 -11.97 2.88 7.50
C MET A 486 -11.59 2.59 8.95
N LEU A 487 -12.24 3.22 9.93
CA LEU A 487 -11.84 3.08 11.34
C LEU A 487 -12.08 1.65 11.86
N SER A 488 -13.14 0.98 11.41
CA SER A 488 -13.40 -0.42 11.77
C SER A 488 -12.34 -1.36 11.19
N GLU A 489 -11.99 -1.20 9.92
CA GLU A 489 -10.92 -2.01 9.29
C GLU A 489 -9.57 -1.82 9.99
N LEU A 490 -9.27 -0.59 10.42
CA LEU A 490 -8.06 -0.30 11.19
C LEU A 490 -8.06 -1.04 12.54
N ASP A 491 -9.21 -1.07 13.22
CA ASP A 491 -9.40 -1.78 14.49
C ASP A 491 -9.16 -3.29 14.32
N ASP A 492 -9.81 -3.90 13.34
CA ASP A 492 -9.72 -5.33 13.02
C ASP A 492 -8.27 -5.76 12.75
N ILE A 493 -7.55 -5.03 11.89
CA ILE A 493 -6.17 -5.39 11.52
C ILE A 493 -5.22 -5.32 12.73
N ILE A 494 -5.36 -4.27 13.53
CA ILE A 494 -4.53 -4.04 14.72
C ILE A 494 -4.84 -5.10 15.79
N HIS A 495 -6.11 -5.42 16.04
CA HIS A 495 -6.52 -6.44 17.00
C HIS A 495 -6.10 -7.86 16.61
N GLN A 496 -6.07 -8.18 15.31
CA GLN A 496 -5.49 -9.44 14.82
C GLN A 496 -3.97 -9.55 15.06
N GLY A 497 -3.33 -8.50 15.59
CA GLY A 497 -1.90 -8.47 15.89
C GLY A 497 -1.03 -8.37 14.64
N GLN A 498 -1.62 -8.04 13.49
CA GLN A 498 -0.90 -7.80 12.25
C GLN A 498 -0.13 -6.47 12.35
N PRO A 499 1.17 -6.43 11.99
CA PRO A 499 1.91 -5.18 11.92
C PRO A 499 1.35 -4.26 10.82
N LEU A 500 1.11 -3.00 11.16
CA LEU A 500 0.79 -1.95 10.19
C LEU A 500 2.02 -1.14 9.84
N THR A 501 2.25 -0.93 8.54
CA THR A 501 3.32 -0.08 8.05
C THR A 501 2.83 1.37 7.94
N VAL A 502 3.53 2.31 8.55
CA VAL A 502 3.16 3.73 8.56
C VAL A 502 3.94 4.48 7.48
N PHE A 503 3.26 5.13 6.55
CA PHE A 503 3.84 5.92 5.45
C PHE A 503 3.64 7.42 5.66
N ALA A 504 4.47 8.26 5.03
CA ALA A 504 4.23 9.71 4.95
C ALA A 504 3.08 10.02 3.97
N HIS A 505 2.32 11.09 4.18
CA HIS A 505 1.18 11.45 3.30
C HIS A 505 1.61 11.80 1.87
N ASN A 506 2.88 12.15 1.64
CA ASN A 506 3.45 12.42 0.32
C ASN A 506 4.36 11.28 -0.17
N ASP A 507 4.28 10.11 0.46
CA ASP A 507 4.93 8.88 -0.01
C ASP A 507 4.00 8.10 -0.97
N VAL A 508 3.79 8.73 -2.12
CA VAL A 508 3.03 8.20 -3.24
C VAL A 508 3.94 7.40 -4.18
N THR A 509 3.39 6.42 -4.91
CA THR A 509 4.18 5.63 -5.89
C THR A 509 4.57 6.47 -7.11
N GLU A 510 5.56 6.01 -7.88
CA GLU A 510 5.94 6.66 -9.15
C GLU A 510 4.77 6.75 -10.14
N ASN A 511 3.93 5.71 -10.25
CA ASN A 511 2.73 5.76 -11.08
C ASN A 511 1.76 6.87 -10.63
N ARG A 512 1.56 7.06 -9.32
CA ARG A 512 0.74 8.17 -8.81
C ARG A 512 1.39 9.52 -9.10
N ARG A 513 2.71 9.65 -8.91
CA ARG A 513 3.45 10.88 -9.27
C ARG A 513 3.33 11.19 -10.75
N LEU A 514 3.42 10.17 -11.61
CA LEU A 514 3.20 10.30 -13.04
C LEU A 514 1.78 10.75 -13.34
N GLN A 515 0.76 10.29 -12.61
CA GLN A 515 -0.62 10.80 -12.73
C GLN A 515 -0.81 12.24 -12.23
N GLY A 516 0.24 12.89 -11.71
CA GLY A 516 0.23 14.23 -11.15
C GLY A 516 -0.11 14.31 -9.66
N ILE A 517 -0.23 13.16 -9.00
CA ILE A 517 -0.66 13.07 -7.59
C ILE A 517 0.57 13.21 -6.70
N GLN A 518 0.53 14.17 -5.76
CA GLN A 518 1.66 14.47 -4.87
C GLN A 518 1.42 14.01 -3.43
N SER A 519 0.15 13.85 -3.05
CA SER A 519 -0.23 13.33 -1.75
C SER A 519 -1.37 12.33 -1.82
N VAL A 520 -1.35 11.37 -0.91
CA VAL A 520 -2.48 10.44 -0.70
C VAL A 520 -3.77 11.13 -0.27
N LYS A 521 -3.70 12.41 0.13
CA LYS A 521 -4.88 13.26 0.37
C LYS A 521 -5.71 13.46 -0.89
N GLU A 522 -5.09 13.38 -2.07
CA GLU A 522 -5.74 13.49 -3.39
C GLU A 522 -6.28 12.15 -3.91
N LEU A 523 -5.97 11.03 -3.24
CA LEU A 523 -6.41 9.70 -3.62
C LEU A 523 -7.83 9.41 -3.11
N SER A 524 -8.52 8.49 -3.80
CA SER A 524 -9.87 8.05 -3.44
C SER A 524 -9.90 7.29 -2.13
N ALA A 525 -11.08 7.22 -1.50
CA ALA A 525 -11.30 6.41 -0.32
C ALA A 525 -11.02 4.92 -0.59
N ASP A 526 -11.47 4.40 -1.74
CA ASP A 526 -11.25 3.01 -2.15
C ASP A 526 -9.76 2.64 -2.20
N TYR A 527 -8.91 3.56 -2.67
CA TYR A 527 -7.47 3.31 -2.69
C TYR A 527 -6.90 3.20 -1.27
N LEU A 528 -7.27 4.12 -0.39
CA LEU A 528 -6.79 4.12 1.00
C LEU A 528 -7.31 2.91 1.77
N LEU A 529 -8.55 2.49 1.50
CA LEU A 529 -9.13 1.27 2.04
C LEU A 529 -8.34 0.05 1.57
N THR A 530 -8.10 -0.08 0.27
CA THR A 530 -7.29 -1.18 -0.31
C THR A 530 -5.87 -1.19 0.27
N ALA A 531 -5.24 -0.02 0.43
CA ALA A 531 -3.92 0.09 1.03
C ALA A 531 -3.93 -0.37 2.50
N LEU A 532 -5.00 -0.12 3.24
CA LEU A 532 -5.16 -0.56 4.61
C LEU A 532 -5.39 -2.09 4.68
N THR A 533 -6.40 -2.60 3.98
CA THR A 533 -6.86 -4.00 4.08
C THR A 533 -5.91 -4.99 3.40
N ASP A 534 -5.48 -4.67 2.17
CA ASP A 534 -4.76 -5.63 1.32
C ASP A 534 -3.25 -5.45 1.45
N MET A 535 -2.80 -4.24 1.84
CA MET A 535 -1.38 -3.93 1.98
C MET A 535 -0.90 -3.69 3.40
N SER A 536 -1.79 -3.67 4.40
CA SER A 536 -1.45 -3.32 5.80
C SER A 536 -0.69 -1.99 5.90
N ARG A 537 -1.08 -0.99 5.08
CA ARG A 537 -0.47 0.34 5.02
C ARG A 537 -1.41 1.40 5.53
N VAL A 538 -0.88 2.29 6.36
CA VAL A 538 -1.59 3.50 6.80
C VAL A 538 -0.71 4.72 6.55
N TYR A 539 -1.32 5.83 6.16
CA TYR A 539 -0.60 7.07 5.89
C TYR A 539 -0.78 8.04 7.05
N ALA A 540 0.32 8.63 7.51
CA ALA A 540 0.33 9.61 8.57
C ALA A 540 0.50 11.03 8.02
N ASP A 541 -0.04 12.03 8.73
CA ASP A 541 0.07 13.45 8.38
C ASP A 541 1.47 14.02 8.67
N ILE A 542 2.46 13.47 7.98
CA ILE A 542 3.86 13.85 8.00
C ILE A 542 4.45 13.73 6.60
N THR A 543 5.41 14.60 6.27
CA THR A 543 6.13 14.54 5.00
C THR A 543 7.31 13.57 5.07
N GLN A 544 7.71 12.99 3.94
CA GLN A 544 8.92 12.17 3.83
C GLN A 544 10.17 12.89 4.36
N GLN A 545 10.28 14.21 4.15
CA GLN A 545 11.40 15.03 4.66
C GLN A 545 11.48 15.00 6.19
N GLN A 546 10.33 15.00 6.87
CA GLN A 546 10.25 15.01 8.34
C GLN A 546 10.30 13.59 8.93
N TYR A 547 9.87 12.58 8.17
CA TYR A 547 9.60 11.21 8.60
C TYR A 547 10.70 10.60 9.48
N LYS A 548 11.93 10.51 8.98
CA LYS A 548 13.06 9.88 9.69
C LYS A 548 13.37 10.59 11.02
N SER A 549 13.39 11.93 11.00
CA SER A 549 13.68 12.72 12.20
C SER A 549 12.58 12.58 13.25
N TYR A 550 11.32 12.54 12.82
CA TYR A 550 10.16 12.39 13.68
C TYR A 550 10.17 11.05 14.40
N PHE A 551 10.25 9.95 13.66
CA PHE A 551 10.19 8.61 14.27
C PHE A 551 11.42 8.28 15.12
N ASN A 552 12.60 8.82 14.79
CA ASN A 552 13.77 8.69 15.66
C ASN A 552 13.57 9.41 17.00
N ASN A 553 12.99 10.61 16.99
CA ASN A 553 12.66 11.33 18.22
C ASN A 553 11.54 10.62 19.00
N LEU A 554 10.49 10.13 18.31
CA LEU A 554 9.41 9.37 18.92
C LEU A 554 9.94 8.14 19.66
N ARG A 555 10.79 7.33 19.00
CA ARG A 555 11.43 6.15 19.61
C ARG A 555 12.24 6.51 20.85
N ARG A 556 12.99 7.61 20.82
CA ARG A 556 13.77 8.10 21.98
C ARG A 556 12.85 8.50 23.13
N THR A 557 11.83 9.30 22.86
CA THR A 557 10.88 9.76 23.89
C THR A 557 10.11 8.60 24.52
N VAL A 558 9.62 7.65 23.71
CA VAL A 558 8.91 6.46 24.21
C VAL A 558 9.82 5.61 25.09
N ARG A 559 11.08 5.43 24.72
CA ARG A 559 12.06 4.69 25.54
C ARG A 559 12.31 5.39 26.88
N THR A 560 12.57 6.70 26.87
CA THR A 560 12.76 7.47 28.11
C THR A 560 11.54 7.39 29.02
N LEU A 561 10.32 7.54 28.48
CA LEU A 561 9.10 7.41 29.28
C LEU A 561 8.93 6.01 29.87
N LYS A 562 9.30 4.96 29.12
CA LYS A 562 9.28 3.59 29.62
C LYS A 562 10.27 3.38 30.76
N GLU A 563 11.47 3.96 30.65
CA GLU A 563 12.50 3.93 31.71
C GLU A 563 12.06 4.71 32.96
N GLU A 564 11.37 5.84 32.80
CA GLU A 564 10.91 6.70 33.90
C GLU A 564 9.64 6.20 34.60
N THR A 565 8.69 5.63 33.86
CA THR A 565 7.34 5.30 34.36
C THR A 565 7.05 3.80 34.41
N GLY A 566 7.92 2.97 33.84
CA GLY A 566 7.74 1.52 33.73
C GLY A 566 6.78 1.08 32.61
N SER A 567 6.05 2.00 31.95
CA SER A 567 5.12 1.69 30.87
C SER A 567 5.44 2.47 29.58
N ALA A 568 5.24 1.83 28.43
CA ALA A 568 5.37 2.47 27.13
C ALA A 568 4.10 3.28 26.84
N ASN A 569 4.18 4.59 27.06
CA ASN A 569 3.06 5.53 26.91
C ASN A 569 2.73 5.88 25.44
N LEU A 570 2.73 4.90 24.54
CA LEU A 570 2.44 5.09 23.11
C LEU A 570 1.13 4.37 22.74
N TYR A 571 0.20 5.13 22.18
CA TYR A 571 -1.15 4.65 21.89
C TYR A 571 -1.57 4.97 20.45
N LEU A 572 -2.29 4.04 19.83
CA LEU A 572 -3.17 4.31 18.71
C LEU A 572 -4.53 4.71 19.28
N THR A 573 -4.99 5.90 18.94
CA THR A 573 -6.33 6.37 19.30
C THR A 573 -7.32 6.00 18.21
N LEU A 574 -8.54 5.60 18.61
CA LEU A 574 -9.65 5.34 17.70
C LEU A 574 -10.85 6.20 18.07
N GLY A 575 -11.35 6.93 17.08
CA GLY A 575 -12.46 7.87 17.22
C GLY A 575 -12.07 9.16 17.94
N GLY A 576 -12.77 10.23 17.61
CA GLY A 576 -12.67 11.53 18.27
C GLY A 576 -14.04 12.05 18.72
N LEU A 577 -14.04 12.84 19.79
CA LEU A 577 -15.16 13.69 20.18
C LEU A 577 -14.73 15.14 20.00
N VAL A 578 -15.36 15.84 19.07
CA VAL A 578 -15.20 17.28 18.87
C VAL A 578 -16.25 18.00 19.70
N TYR A 579 -15.81 18.90 20.57
CA TYR A 579 -16.67 19.64 21.49
C TYR A 579 -16.13 21.05 21.75
N GLU A 580 -16.99 21.93 22.25
CA GLU A 580 -16.62 23.28 22.63
C GLU A 580 -16.34 23.38 24.13
N ARG A 581 -15.22 24.00 24.50
CA ARG A 581 -14.86 24.28 25.90
C ARG A 581 -14.05 25.55 26.01
N ASN A 582 -14.51 26.50 26.83
CA ASN A 582 -13.91 27.84 26.99
C ASN A 582 -13.78 28.57 25.64
N ASP A 583 -14.87 28.62 24.85
CA ASP A 583 -14.94 29.25 23.52
C ASP A 583 -13.92 28.69 22.51
N ARG A 584 -13.50 27.43 22.70
CA ARG A 584 -12.56 26.73 21.82
C ARG A 584 -13.13 25.38 21.43
N VAL A 585 -13.09 25.10 20.14
CA VAL A 585 -13.32 23.75 19.60
C VAL A 585 -12.08 22.91 19.88
N VAL A 586 -12.27 21.80 20.59
CA VAL A 586 -11.21 20.84 20.94
C VAL A 586 -11.66 19.43 20.56
N GLU A 587 -10.70 18.53 20.39
CA GLU A 587 -10.94 17.12 20.08
C GLU A 587 -10.32 16.24 21.17
N ALA A 588 -11.07 15.25 21.64
CA ALA A 588 -10.62 14.22 22.58
C ALA A 588 -10.74 12.83 21.93
N PRO A 589 -9.75 11.93 22.05
CA PRO A 589 -9.87 10.58 21.53
C PRO A 589 -10.95 9.79 22.29
N LEU A 590 -11.63 8.83 21.65
CA LEU A 590 -12.61 7.98 22.32
C LEU A 590 -11.96 6.76 22.98
N PHE A 591 -11.12 6.04 22.22
CA PHE A 591 -10.45 4.81 22.67
C PHE A 591 -8.95 4.88 22.49
N LEU A 592 -8.22 4.11 23.31
CA LEU A 592 -6.76 4.05 23.36
C LEU A 592 -6.32 2.59 23.27
N ILE A 593 -5.60 2.26 22.21
CA ILE A 593 -4.97 0.96 22.01
C ILE A 593 -3.46 1.11 22.23
N PRO A 594 -2.87 0.44 23.23
CA PRO A 594 -1.42 0.41 23.44
C PRO A 594 -0.70 -0.18 22.21
N ILE A 595 0.34 0.50 21.72
CA ILE A 595 1.11 0.04 20.56
C ILE A 595 2.63 0.13 20.79
N THR A 596 3.36 -0.70 20.06
CA THR A 596 4.83 -0.67 20.01
C THR A 596 5.32 -0.33 18.60
N LEU A 597 6.48 0.31 18.53
CA LEU A 597 7.21 0.53 17.28
C LEU A 597 8.17 -0.65 17.06
N LEU A 598 8.01 -1.39 15.97
CA LEU A 598 8.92 -2.48 15.65
C LEU A 598 10.25 -1.94 15.11
N ALA A 599 11.33 -2.66 15.42
CA ALA A 599 12.66 -2.36 14.92
C ALA A 599 12.74 -2.71 13.42
N THR A 600 13.15 -1.75 12.61
CA THR A 600 13.29 -1.94 11.17
C THR A 600 14.71 -2.38 10.84
N ARG A 601 14.89 -3.66 10.49
CA ARG A 601 16.13 -4.14 9.86
C ARG A 601 16.01 -3.90 8.36
N GLY A 602 16.64 -2.85 7.84
CA GLY A 602 16.73 -2.58 6.40
C GLY A 602 15.48 -2.00 5.72
N ASN A 603 14.41 -1.70 6.45
CA ASN A 603 13.21 -1.05 5.91
C ASN A 603 13.16 0.43 6.33
N ASP A 604 12.88 1.33 5.39
CA ASP A 604 12.81 2.78 5.63
C ASP A 604 11.53 3.19 6.40
N HIS A 605 10.49 2.34 6.37
CA HIS A 605 9.19 2.60 6.99
C HIS A 605 9.04 1.94 8.35
N VAL A 606 8.46 2.67 9.30
CA VAL A 606 8.13 2.22 10.66
C VAL A 606 6.89 1.33 10.65
N HIS A 607 6.98 0.24 11.41
CA HIS A 607 5.87 -0.68 11.65
C HIS A 607 5.35 -0.48 13.07
N ILE A 608 4.03 -0.49 13.23
CA ILE A 608 3.34 -0.46 14.51
C ILE A 608 2.60 -1.77 14.74
N LYS A 609 2.50 -2.21 15.99
CA LYS A 609 1.74 -3.40 16.38
C LYS A 609 1.16 -3.19 17.78
N VAL A 610 0.01 -3.80 18.07
CA VAL A 610 -0.58 -3.82 19.42
C VAL A 610 0.43 -4.33 20.45
N ASP A 611 0.52 -3.62 21.57
CA ASP A 611 1.19 -4.10 22.75
C ASP A 611 0.23 -4.95 23.58
N SER A 612 0.30 -6.27 23.42
CA SER A 612 -0.58 -7.22 24.12
C SER A 612 -0.36 -7.29 25.63
N THR A 613 0.60 -6.52 26.18
CA THR A 613 0.79 -6.43 27.63
C THR A 613 -0.24 -5.53 28.31
N HIS A 614 -0.93 -4.68 27.54
CA HIS A 614 -1.92 -3.74 28.06
C HIS A 614 -3.21 -3.83 27.23
N GLU A 615 -4.36 -3.77 27.90
CA GLU A 615 -5.67 -3.82 27.25
C GLU A 615 -6.00 -2.49 26.55
N ALA A 616 -6.74 -2.58 25.43
CA ALA A 616 -7.45 -1.44 24.88
C ALA A 616 -8.36 -0.82 25.94
N SER A 617 -8.43 0.50 26.00
CA SER A 617 -9.17 1.20 27.04
C SER A 617 -9.91 2.41 26.51
N PRO A 618 -11.08 2.75 27.09
CA PRO A 618 -11.73 4.00 26.79
C PRO A 618 -10.96 5.17 27.37
N ASN A 619 -11.21 6.36 26.83
CA ASN A 619 -10.71 7.58 27.40
C ASN A 619 -11.47 7.92 28.69
N TYR A 620 -10.99 7.41 29.82
CA TYR A 620 -11.61 7.64 31.12
C TYR A 620 -11.59 9.12 31.55
N CYS A 621 -10.63 9.92 31.10
CA CYS A 621 -10.65 11.37 31.35
C CYS A 621 -11.86 12.02 30.68
N LEU A 622 -12.19 11.60 29.46
CA LEU A 622 -13.36 12.06 28.73
C LEU A 622 -14.66 11.58 29.38
N VAL A 623 -14.73 10.30 29.78
CA VAL A 623 -15.89 9.75 30.50
C VAL A 623 -16.17 10.54 31.77
N GLU A 624 -15.17 10.76 32.61
CA GLU A 624 -15.34 11.47 33.87
C GLU A 624 -15.63 12.96 33.67
N TRP A 625 -15.06 13.59 32.63
CA TRP A 625 -15.41 14.97 32.27
C TRP A 625 -16.87 15.09 31.82
N LEU A 626 -17.39 14.18 30.98
CA LEU A 626 -18.79 14.18 30.56
C LEU A 626 -19.75 14.03 31.74
N LYS A 627 -19.42 13.15 32.69
CA LYS A 627 -20.19 12.99 33.93
C LYS A 627 -20.19 14.27 34.78
N GLN A 628 -19.05 14.91 34.96
CA GLN A 628 -18.94 16.08 35.84
C GLN A 628 -19.49 17.36 35.22
N ALA A 629 -19.20 17.61 33.95
CA ALA A 629 -19.55 18.84 33.27
C ALA A 629 -20.98 18.81 32.70
N HIS A 630 -21.48 17.64 32.31
CA HIS A 630 -22.75 17.49 31.60
C HIS A 630 -23.73 16.51 32.25
N ASN A 631 -23.37 15.89 33.39
CA ASN A 631 -24.17 14.84 34.03
C ASN A 631 -24.56 13.72 33.05
N LEU A 632 -23.66 13.41 32.12
CA LEU A 632 -23.89 12.44 31.04
C LEU A 632 -22.98 11.23 31.24
N ASP A 633 -23.59 10.07 31.42
CA ASP A 633 -22.92 8.78 31.42
C ASP A 633 -23.26 8.04 30.12
N ILE A 634 -22.23 7.64 29.37
CA ILE A 634 -22.38 7.00 28.06
C ILE A 634 -21.84 5.57 28.14
N PRO A 635 -22.70 4.54 28.34
CA PRO A 635 -22.27 3.15 28.45
C PRO A 635 -21.41 2.66 27.28
N ALA A 636 -21.72 3.08 26.06
CA ALA A 636 -20.94 2.71 24.87
C ALA A 636 -19.50 3.26 24.89
N LEU A 637 -19.24 4.33 25.63
CA LEU A 637 -17.89 4.86 25.83
C LEU A 637 -17.23 4.26 27.07
N SER A 638 -17.94 4.10 28.18
CA SER A 638 -17.34 3.60 29.43
C SER A 638 -17.07 2.10 29.44
N THR A 639 -17.93 1.33 28.78
CA THR A 639 -17.89 -0.14 28.68
C THR A 639 -18.20 -0.53 27.24
N PRO A 640 -17.25 -0.30 26.31
CA PRO A 640 -17.49 -0.56 24.90
C PRO A 640 -17.78 -2.04 24.67
N ARG A 641 -18.60 -2.30 23.65
CA ARG A 641 -18.89 -3.66 23.20
C ARG A 641 -17.70 -4.18 22.39
N PHE A 642 -17.35 -5.44 22.61
CA PHE A 642 -16.36 -6.16 21.81
C PHE A 642 -17.05 -7.21 20.94
N ASP A 643 -16.50 -7.46 19.76
CA ASP A 643 -16.89 -8.55 18.85
C ASP A 643 -15.70 -9.50 18.61
N GLU A 644 -15.79 -10.37 17.59
CA GLU A 644 -14.72 -11.30 17.24
C GLU A 644 -13.48 -10.60 16.65
N SER A 645 -13.62 -9.35 16.21
CA SER A 645 -12.60 -8.54 15.56
C SER A 645 -11.94 -7.50 16.47
N GLY A 646 -12.57 -7.12 17.58
CA GLY A 646 -12.05 -6.08 18.46
C GLY A 646 -13.15 -5.24 19.09
N LEU A 647 -13.00 -3.92 19.01
CA LEU A 647 -14.04 -2.97 19.43
C LEU A 647 -15.12 -2.92 18.35
N ASP A 648 -16.39 -3.05 18.71
CA ASP A 648 -17.51 -2.85 17.77
C ASP A 648 -17.65 -1.35 17.48
N ILE A 649 -16.75 -0.81 16.65
CA ILE A 649 -16.61 0.62 16.34
C ILE A 649 -17.90 1.16 15.72
N SER A 650 -18.51 0.39 14.81
CA SER A 650 -19.73 0.78 14.11
C SER A 650 -20.90 0.98 15.07
N TYR A 651 -21.16 0.03 15.97
CA TYR A 651 -22.17 0.19 17.01
C TYR A 651 -21.81 1.33 17.97
N THR A 652 -20.56 1.37 18.42
CA THR A 652 -20.11 2.27 19.48
C THR A 652 -20.20 3.75 19.07
N VAL A 653 -19.75 4.09 17.85
CA VAL A 653 -19.83 5.46 17.32
C VAL A 653 -21.29 5.92 17.19
N ALA A 654 -22.16 5.07 16.65
CA ALA A 654 -23.58 5.37 16.48
C ALA A 654 -24.28 5.58 17.83
N GLU A 655 -23.99 4.72 18.80
CA GLU A 655 -24.60 4.78 20.12
C GLU A 655 -24.12 5.99 20.94
N ILE A 656 -22.83 6.32 20.88
CA ILE A 656 -22.29 7.54 21.51
C ILE A 656 -22.98 8.78 20.91
N SER A 657 -23.10 8.85 19.58
CA SER A 657 -23.76 9.97 18.90
C SER A 657 -25.24 10.08 19.28
N ARG A 658 -25.96 8.96 19.36
CA ARG A 658 -27.36 8.92 19.79
C ARG A 658 -27.56 9.47 21.20
N GLN A 659 -26.66 9.12 22.13
CA GLN A 659 -26.74 9.60 23.51
C GLN A 659 -26.36 11.08 23.66
N LEU A 660 -25.38 11.55 22.89
CA LEU A 660 -25.04 12.99 22.84
C LEU A 660 -26.20 13.84 22.30
N LEU A 661 -26.87 13.37 21.24
CA LEU A 661 -28.07 14.01 20.69
C LEU A 661 -29.22 14.01 21.70
N ALA A 662 -29.46 12.90 22.40
CA ALA A 662 -30.49 12.82 23.43
C ALA A 662 -30.23 13.79 24.60
N ALA A 663 -28.96 14.07 24.89
CA ALA A 663 -28.54 15.06 25.89
C ALA A 663 -28.52 16.51 25.35
N ASN A 664 -28.89 16.74 24.09
CA ASN A 664 -28.87 18.04 23.42
C ASN A 664 -27.51 18.76 23.50
N LEU A 665 -26.42 17.99 23.43
CA LEU A 665 -25.06 18.52 23.43
C LEU A 665 -24.58 18.74 22.00
N PRO A 666 -23.98 19.91 21.68
CA PRO A 666 -23.48 20.23 20.34
C PRO A 666 -22.12 19.55 20.06
N PHE A 667 -21.99 18.26 20.36
CA PHE A 667 -20.75 17.51 20.22
C PHE A 667 -20.83 16.58 19.01
N THR A 668 -19.71 16.40 18.32
CA THR A 668 -19.63 15.58 17.11
C THR A 668 -18.66 14.43 17.33
N VAL A 669 -19.08 13.21 17.02
CA VAL A 669 -18.18 12.05 16.96
C VAL A 669 -17.54 11.99 15.58
N THR A 670 -16.22 11.79 15.54
CA THR A 670 -15.43 11.71 14.32
C THR A 670 -14.73 10.36 14.21
N GLU A 671 -14.60 9.83 13.00
CA GLU A 671 -13.83 8.62 12.71
C GLU A 671 -12.36 8.95 12.45
N THR A 672 -11.67 9.45 13.47
CA THR A 672 -10.25 9.80 13.41
C THR A 672 -9.40 8.74 14.09
N ALA A 673 -8.15 8.59 13.66
CA ALA A 673 -7.15 7.80 14.35
C ALA A 673 -5.82 8.55 14.41
N ASN A 674 -5.11 8.43 15.53
CA ASN A 674 -3.87 9.15 15.78
C ASN A 674 -2.91 8.29 16.58
N ILE A 675 -1.62 8.35 16.26
CA ILE A 675 -0.55 7.84 17.11
C ILE A 675 -0.19 8.94 18.10
N ILE A 676 -0.36 8.69 19.40
CA ILE A 676 -0.11 9.68 20.45
C ILE A 676 0.82 9.17 21.54
N ILE A 677 1.58 10.08 22.13
CA ILE A 677 2.14 9.87 23.47
C ILE A 677 1.17 10.44 24.50
N ALA A 678 0.67 9.58 25.38
CA ALA A 678 -0.20 9.97 26.48
C ALA A 678 0.52 9.75 27.81
N LYS A 679 0.89 10.85 28.48
CA LYS A 679 1.68 10.81 29.72
C LYS A 679 0.73 10.58 30.89
N PHE A 680 0.57 9.32 31.25
CA PHE A 680 -0.21 8.92 32.40
C PHE A 680 0.69 8.58 33.58
N SER A 681 0.87 9.50 34.53
CA SER A 681 1.52 9.17 35.81
C SER A 681 0.54 8.56 36.82
N THR A 682 -0.78 8.74 36.64
CA THR A 682 -1.82 8.39 37.63
C THR A 682 -2.93 7.48 37.11
N TYR A 683 -2.98 7.16 35.81
CA TYR A 683 -4.07 6.37 35.21
C TYR A 683 -4.10 4.92 35.68
N GLY A 684 -2.95 4.23 35.76
CA GLY A 684 -2.87 2.86 36.29
C GLY A 684 -3.39 2.82 37.74
N MET A 685 -2.95 3.78 38.55
CA MET A 685 -3.42 3.94 39.93
C MET A 685 -4.93 4.26 40.00
N TRP A 686 -5.45 5.09 39.09
CA TRP A 686 -6.87 5.35 38.98
C TRP A 686 -7.67 4.10 38.59
N LYS A 687 -7.23 3.34 37.57
CA LYS A 687 -7.89 2.08 37.13
C LYS A 687 -7.87 1.05 38.25
N ASP A 688 -6.76 0.93 38.97
CA ASP A 688 -6.61 0.03 40.11
C ASP A 688 -7.57 0.42 41.25
N ILE A 689 -7.60 1.69 41.64
CA ILE A 689 -8.55 2.18 42.65
C ILE A 689 -9.99 2.06 42.16
N HIS A 690 -10.28 2.33 40.89
CA HIS A 690 -11.62 2.22 40.32
C HIS A 690 -12.14 0.77 40.30
N SER A 691 -11.28 -0.17 39.93
CA SER A 691 -11.64 -1.57 39.74
C SER A 691 -11.57 -2.39 41.03
N HIS A 692 -10.67 -2.02 41.96
CA HIS A 692 -10.34 -2.84 43.13
C HIS A 692 -10.52 -2.11 44.48
N TRP A 693 -11.16 -0.93 44.55
CA TRP A 693 -11.33 -0.22 45.83
C TRP A 693 -11.99 -1.04 46.94
N ALA A 694 -12.94 -1.92 46.58
CA ALA A 694 -13.62 -2.78 47.54
C ALA A 694 -12.67 -3.83 48.15
N GLU A 695 -11.70 -4.30 47.37
CA GLU A 695 -10.63 -5.18 47.82
C GLU A 695 -9.61 -4.41 48.65
N PHE A 696 -9.26 -3.18 48.26
CA PHE A 696 -8.34 -2.35 49.06
C PHE A 696 -8.91 -2.04 50.45
N LEU A 697 -10.23 -1.85 50.59
CA LEU A 697 -10.90 -1.67 51.88
C LEU A 697 -10.81 -2.88 52.83
N SER A 698 -10.37 -4.06 52.37
CA SER A 698 -10.08 -5.19 53.25
C SER A 698 -8.78 -5.00 54.04
N SER A 699 -7.90 -4.08 53.59
CA SER A 699 -6.68 -3.70 54.32
C SER A 699 -7.01 -2.71 55.45
N PRO A 700 -6.57 -2.96 56.70
CA PRO A 700 -6.79 -2.07 57.83
C PRO A 700 -6.28 -0.65 57.59
N ILE A 701 -5.17 -0.52 56.86
CA ILE A 701 -4.56 0.77 56.52
C ILE A 701 -5.46 1.53 55.56
N PHE A 702 -5.87 0.90 54.45
CA PHE A 702 -6.70 1.55 53.43
C PHE A 702 -8.08 1.95 53.99
N ARG A 703 -8.64 1.14 54.90
CA ARG A 703 -9.89 1.44 55.61
C ARG A 703 -9.79 2.62 56.59
N HIS A 704 -8.59 2.94 57.08
CA HIS A 704 -8.34 4.08 57.95
C HIS A 704 -8.18 5.39 57.16
N ILE A 705 -7.66 5.30 55.93
CA ILE A 705 -7.46 6.46 55.06
C ILE A 705 -8.63 6.73 54.10
N ALA A 706 -9.44 5.74 53.73
CA ALA A 706 -10.69 5.90 52.97
C ALA A 706 -11.83 6.40 53.86
#